data_AF-N1PYE4-F1
#
_entry.id   AF-N1PYE4-F1
#
_cell.length_a   1.000
_cell.length_b   1.000
_cell.length_c   1.000
_cell.angle_alpha   90.00
_cell.angle_beta   90.00
_cell.angle_gamma   90.00
#
_symmetry.space_group_name_H-M   'P 1'
#
loop_
_entity.id
_entity.type
_entity.pdbx_description
1 polymer ?
#
loop_
_entity_poly.entity_id
_entity_poly.type
_entity_poly.pdbx_seq_one_letter_code
_entity_poly.pdbx_strand_id
1 'polypeptide(L)'
;MGKHWGVASLVGAAWAALAVAEEPVIFSKASNDSLLWGPYRPNLYFGVRPRVPKSLLTGLLWARVEDFVSVQGNTRYTCEQHEIDGYGWDKYDPRTGGIQTIKDKGNGLDLETTFVKFDEGRGGWAARIRGTPRADRPLLEDNQFSTGGGDGRYAIFFAVGAEGLGTVEPQDVDAAEELGYTGDVVFEGQTQDLGDFKLTITEGTSKSRPRHQHPSDKGKPLDRTFVHSQQVQEEALWQAKPLLFRSMKNVIDAYIEEYTQEKMPPPWQTYTIENKPGQGNMHLVQKVFEGEFAFDVFYTSANAEPKTSGDLDKVIKEMAAGFDKRYPEVHKPETPFTDSDYAIFSKSLFSNLIGGIGYFHGDQVIDRSYAPEYEEENEGFWKEAEEARQRNQQKLEGPYELFTSVPSRPFFPRGFLWDEGFHLLPILDWDAEVVMQILSSWFNTMDEDGWIPREQILGAEARSKVPQEFQVQYPHYANPPTLFIALEALVDKLVGKTGSGAALEHKVGSNTLAAPESVKSWLQQLYPLLQRNFEWYRKTQWGDIKSYDREAFNSKEAYRWRGRTPRHILTSGLDDYPRAQPPHPGELHVDLISWMGLMSRNIHRIAGFLSETDDEAKYGKIAEAIRRNIDDLHWSQEHRTYCDATVDDYEESVHVCHKGYISIFPFMTGNVGPDNQHLKDVLDLIEDEEELWSPHGIRSLSRKDGSYGTDENYWRSPVWMNMNYLIVKELYNTAQQSGPQQKRAATMYRALRKNLVDTVYRSWLETGFAWEQYSPETGAGQRTQHFTGWTSLVVKIMAMPEKVPIEKKGGGHDELIETTGRSLHLAERKVVNRARWTTARGGATTNGRTQPHIVVLCEESMTNPQQKVYPPAATPRTEAMSLPMNGARRRTFLPTHTLFHDPIWSTSTHRRDDNVQIEMATKRLIKELDAYRRDPSKALSRLEPQSDEDLFRLVATLRGPTGTAYEGVHRVIALIGRRVWRTMAPLHLDSRVLPKQPSRDPIPDSDLPSECQFQDGRDLLGLAEDELDAGVWDRQYAGGGAAAAKRGCSPVEKLLTGGLPRYDRIRLLTLMGTAVEAQEATTKCYVEFERVHMLAESYRTWEPSTETQAALAEQVTVAVID
;
A
#
# COMPACT_ATOMS: atom_id res chain seq x y z
N MET A 1 -56.33 37.70 -27.33
CA MET A 1 -55.88 36.29 -27.50
C MET A 1 -54.78 36.25 -28.55
N GLY A 2 -53.86 35.28 -28.49
CA GLY A 2 -52.86 35.04 -29.55
C GLY A 2 -51.45 35.58 -29.26
N LYS A 3 -50.67 34.90 -28.38
CA LYS A 3 -49.21 35.05 -28.30
C LYS A 3 -48.44 33.89 -27.63
N HIS A 4 -48.90 32.64 -27.78
CA HIS A 4 -48.25 31.45 -27.18
C HIS A 4 -47.85 30.32 -28.15
N TRP A 5 -48.15 30.42 -29.44
CA TRP A 5 -47.92 29.34 -30.42
C TRP A 5 -46.55 29.41 -31.15
N GLY A 6 -45.63 30.29 -30.72
CA GLY A 6 -44.30 30.41 -31.33
C GLY A 6 -43.17 29.65 -30.63
N VAL A 7 -43.32 29.33 -29.34
CA VAL A 7 -42.22 28.75 -28.53
C VAL A 7 -42.29 27.22 -28.48
N ALA A 8 -43.49 26.65 -28.39
CA ALA A 8 -43.68 25.19 -28.29
C ALA A 8 -43.06 24.42 -29.48
N SER A 9 -43.17 24.96 -30.70
CA SER A 9 -42.63 24.32 -31.91
C SER A 9 -41.10 24.28 -31.97
N LEU A 10 -40.41 25.22 -31.31
CA LEU A 10 -38.94 25.20 -31.23
C LEU A 10 -38.44 24.23 -30.16
N VAL A 11 -39.13 24.13 -29.02
CA VAL A 11 -38.83 23.12 -28.00
C VAL A 11 -39.10 21.70 -28.54
N GLY A 12 -40.21 21.50 -29.24
CA GLY A 12 -40.54 20.21 -29.87
C GLY A 12 -39.55 19.79 -30.95
N ALA A 13 -39.02 20.74 -31.74
CA ALA A 13 -37.98 20.46 -32.73
C ALA A 13 -36.64 20.06 -32.10
N ALA A 14 -36.26 20.68 -30.96
CA ALA A 14 -35.05 20.30 -30.23
C ALA A 14 -35.15 18.88 -29.65
N TRP A 15 -36.32 18.48 -29.14
CA TRP A 15 -36.55 17.14 -28.61
C TRP A 15 -36.64 16.06 -29.71
N ALA A 16 -37.07 16.41 -30.92
CA ALA A 16 -37.05 15.50 -32.07
C ALA A 16 -35.68 15.40 -32.78
N ALA A 17 -34.72 16.27 -32.42
CA ALA A 17 -33.35 16.26 -32.93
C ALA A 17 -32.34 15.65 -31.95
N LEU A 18 -32.79 15.19 -30.77
CA LEU A 18 -32.11 14.14 -30.01
C LEU A 18 -32.25 12.81 -30.78
N ALA A 19 -31.51 12.71 -31.88
CA ALA A 19 -30.93 11.42 -32.21
C ALA A 19 -30.17 10.97 -30.96
N VAL A 20 -30.42 9.75 -30.49
CA VAL A 20 -29.62 9.16 -29.43
C VAL A 20 -28.20 9.06 -29.99
N ALA A 21 -27.33 9.96 -29.54
CA ALA A 21 -25.91 9.75 -29.65
C ALA A 21 -25.63 8.56 -28.74
N GLU A 22 -25.54 7.37 -29.32
CA GLU A 22 -24.99 6.21 -28.64
C GLU A 22 -23.63 6.65 -28.10
N GLU A 23 -23.48 6.68 -26.77
CA GLU A 23 -22.20 7.03 -26.16
C GLU A 23 -21.15 6.08 -26.75
N PRO A 24 -20.06 6.60 -27.36
CA PRO A 24 -19.19 5.78 -28.18
C PRO A 24 -18.52 4.74 -27.31
N VAL A 25 -19.02 3.50 -27.42
CA VAL A 25 -18.71 2.38 -26.52
C VAL A 25 -17.22 2.04 -26.61
N ILE A 26 -16.44 2.65 -25.72
CA ILE A 26 -14.97 2.64 -25.71
C ILE A 26 -14.45 1.20 -25.73
N PHE A 27 -15.01 0.38 -24.84
CA PHE A 27 -14.62 -1.00 -24.61
C PHE A 27 -15.62 -1.92 -25.31
N SER A 28 -15.21 -2.54 -26.41
CA SER A 28 -16.07 -3.42 -27.21
C SER A 28 -16.71 -4.51 -26.34
N LYS A 29 -17.95 -4.94 -26.65
CA LYS A 29 -18.64 -5.97 -25.87
C LYS A 29 -17.78 -7.22 -25.66
N ALA A 30 -17.11 -7.71 -26.71
CA ALA A 30 -16.23 -8.87 -26.61
C ALA A 30 -15.03 -8.68 -25.67
N SER A 31 -14.52 -7.44 -25.53
CA SER A 31 -13.49 -7.11 -24.53
C SER A 31 -14.05 -7.22 -23.11
N ASN A 32 -15.24 -6.67 -22.88
CA ASN A 32 -15.92 -6.75 -21.58
C ASN A 32 -16.32 -8.19 -21.24
N ASP A 33 -16.88 -8.95 -22.19
CA ASP A 33 -17.16 -10.38 -22.05
C ASP A 33 -15.89 -11.16 -21.64
N SER A 34 -14.74 -10.85 -22.28
CA SER A 34 -13.45 -11.51 -21.98
C SER A 34 -12.92 -11.19 -20.58
N LEU A 35 -13.34 -10.08 -19.98
CA LEU A 35 -13.00 -9.67 -18.61
C LEU A 35 -14.16 -9.87 -17.61
N LEU A 36 -15.31 -10.38 -18.03
CA LEU A 36 -16.50 -10.52 -17.17
C LEU A 36 -16.21 -11.44 -15.98
N TRP A 37 -15.59 -12.59 -16.24
CA TRP A 37 -15.33 -13.63 -15.23
C TRP A 37 -13.85 -13.73 -14.87
N GLY A 38 -13.56 -13.87 -13.59
CA GLY A 38 -12.21 -14.14 -13.10
C GLY A 38 -12.17 -14.49 -11.61
N PRO A 39 -11.01 -14.93 -11.10
CA PRO A 39 -10.72 -15.09 -9.67
C PRO A 39 -10.65 -13.74 -8.92
N TYR A 40 -11.60 -12.84 -9.16
CA TYR A 40 -11.62 -11.44 -8.72
C TYR A 40 -11.95 -11.24 -7.23
N ARG A 41 -11.70 -12.25 -6.38
CA ARG A 41 -11.72 -12.18 -4.91
C ARG A 41 -10.29 -12.42 -4.38
N PRO A 42 -9.37 -11.44 -4.52
CA PRO A 42 -7.94 -11.66 -4.30
C PRO A 42 -7.55 -11.96 -2.85
N ASN A 43 -8.44 -11.66 -1.90
CA ASN A 43 -8.37 -12.04 -0.49
C ASN A 43 -8.53 -13.55 -0.25
N LEU A 44 -9.07 -14.31 -1.20
CA LEU A 44 -9.19 -15.77 -1.13
C LEU A 44 -8.02 -16.44 -1.85
N TYR A 45 -7.66 -17.65 -1.44
CA TYR A 45 -6.70 -18.46 -2.20
C TYR A 45 -7.21 -18.73 -3.63
N PHE A 46 -8.46 -19.17 -3.74
CA PHE A 46 -9.19 -19.28 -5.00
C PHE A 46 -10.68 -18.98 -4.81
N GLY A 47 -11.22 -18.02 -5.56
CA GLY A 47 -12.65 -17.70 -5.57
C GLY A 47 -13.01 -16.84 -6.78
N VAL A 48 -13.95 -17.32 -7.59
CA VAL A 48 -14.38 -16.69 -8.85
C VAL A 48 -15.65 -15.88 -8.62
N ARG A 49 -15.71 -14.67 -9.18
CA ARG A 49 -16.92 -13.84 -9.27
C ARG A 49 -16.96 -13.12 -10.62
N PRO A 50 -18.13 -12.67 -11.10
CA PRO A 50 -18.19 -11.78 -12.23
C PRO A 50 -17.89 -10.33 -11.82
N ARG A 51 -17.52 -9.49 -12.78
CA ARG A 51 -17.53 -8.02 -12.69
C ARG A 51 -18.97 -7.49 -12.82
N VAL A 52 -19.81 -7.90 -11.88
CA VAL A 52 -21.21 -7.51 -11.75
C VAL A 52 -21.48 -7.28 -10.26
N PRO A 53 -22.09 -6.14 -9.88
CA PRO A 53 -22.44 -5.88 -8.48
C PRO A 53 -23.56 -6.82 -8.03
N LYS A 54 -23.54 -7.24 -6.76
CA LYS A 54 -24.54 -8.16 -6.18
C LYS A 54 -24.82 -9.38 -7.08
N SER A 55 -23.86 -10.30 -7.19
CA SER A 55 -23.92 -11.40 -8.16
C SER A 55 -23.41 -12.73 -7.58
N LEU A 56 -23.08 -13.70 -8.46
CA LEU A 56 -22.58 -15.02 -8.05
C LEU A 56 -21.20 -14.92 -7.41
N LEU A 57 -21.07 -15.36 -6.17
CA LEU A 57 -19.82 -15.56 -5.45
C LEU A 57 -19.45 -17.04 -5.43
N THR A 58 -18.17 -17.36 -5.61
CA THR A 58 -17.63 -18.69 -5.28
C THR A 58 -16.38 -18.60 -4.41
N GLY A 59 -15.98 -19.71 -3.80
CA GLY A 59 -14.74 -19.83 -3.04
C GLY A 59 -14.39 -21.28 -2.67
N LEU A 60 -13.10 -21.60 -2.72
CA LEU A 60 -12.55 -22.91 -2.33
C LEU A 60 -12.09 -22.89 -0.86
N LEU A 61 -12.41 -23.96 -0.12
CA LEU A 61 -11.88 -24.24 1.21
C LEU A 61 -11.34 -25.68 1.27
N TRP A 62 -10.34 -25.93 2.10
CA TRP A 62 -9.83 -27.29 2.33
C TRP A 62 -9.26 -27.47 3.74
N ALA A 63 -9.28 -28.72 4.22
CA ALA A 63 -8.62 -29.14 5.45
C ALA A 63 -8.18 -30.62 5.35
N ARG A 64 -7.06 -30.96 6.01
CA ARG A 64 -6.73 -32.34 6.38
C ARG A 64 -7.64 -32.75 7.54
N VAL A 65 -8.30 -33.90 7.43
CA VAL A 65 -9.33 -34.36 8.38
C VAL A 65 -8.98 -35.72 9.00
N GLU A 66 -7.75 -35.85 9.48
CA GLU A 66 -7.21 -37.12 10.01
C GLU A 66 -7.12 -37.18 11.54
N ASP A 67 -7.33 -36.05 12.21
CA ASP A 67 -7.28 -35.89 13.65
C ASP A 67 -8.32 -34.85 14.12
N PHE A 68 -8.66 -34.86 15.42
CA PHE A 68 -9.69 -33.98 16.00
C PHE A 68 -9.21 -32.59 16.44
N VAL A 69 -7.98 -32.18 16.09
CA VAL A 69 -7.36 -30.95 16.62
C VAL A 69 -6.99 -29.98 15.49
N SER A 70 -6.42 -30.48 14.40
CA SER A 70 -5.85 -29.64 13.35
C SER A 70 -6.90 -28.93 12.49
N VAL A 71 -8.11 -29.49 12.32
CA VAL A 71 -9.13 -28.98 11.38
C VAL A 71 -9.51 -27.52 11.64
N GLN A 72 -9.66 -27.12 12.91
CA GLN A 72 -10.02 -25.74 13.26
C GLN A 72 -8.93 -24.73 12.88
N GLY A 73 -7.65 -25.06 13.09
CA GLY A 73 -6.51 -24.18 12.76
C GLY A 73 -6.02 -24.30 11.30
N ASN A 74 -6.29 -25.41 10.62
CA ASN A 74 -5.76 -25.69 9.27
C ASN A 74 -6.81 -25.60 8.15
N THR A 75 -8.08 -25.27 8.43
CA THR A 75 -9.06 -25.00 7.36
C THR A 75 -8.71 -23.70 6.65
N ARG A 76 -8.22 -23.77 5.41
CA ARG A 76 -7.84 -22.60 4.59
C ARG A 76 -9.05 -22.03 3.84
N TYR A 77 -9.04 -20.72 3.58
CA TYR A 77 -10.06 -20.04 2.76
C TYR A 77 -9.53 -18.70 2.23
N THR A 78 -9.40 -17.72 3.13
CA THR A 78 -8.71 -16.45 2.93
C THR A 78 -7.21 -16.66 2.90
N CYS A 79 -6.50 -15.82 2.15
CA CYS A 79 -5.06 -15.69 2.24
C CYS A 79 -4.71 -15.05 3.58
N GLU A 80 -3.87 -15.71 4.37
CA GLU A 80 -3.30 -15.18 5.61
C GLU A 80 -1.76 -15.18 5.51
N GLN A 81 -1.09 -14.30 6.26
CA GLN A 81 0.37 -14.33 6.34
C GLN A 81 0.85 -15.55 7.14
N HIS A 82 1.97 -16.14 6.73
CA HIS A 82 2.65 -17.25 7.43
C HIS A 82 1.89 -18.60 7.54
N GLU A 83 0.63 -18.73 7.08
CA GLU A 83 -0.10 -20.01 7.10
C GLU A 83 0.39 -21.06 6.07
N ILE A 84 1.04 -20.65 4.99
CA ILE A 84 1.41 -21.52 3.84
C ILE A 84 2.83 -21.21 3.34
N ASP A 85 3.67 -22.25 3.20
CA ASP A 85 5.10 -22.18 2.78
C ASP A 85 5.33 -21.49 1.41
N GLY A 86 4.34 -21.46 0.53
CA GLY A 86 4.39 -20.77 -0.75
C GLY A 86 3.13 -20.96 -1.57
N TYR A 87 2.58 -19.88 -2.14
CA TYR A 87 1.44 -19.93 -3.05
C TYR A 87 1.49 -18.79 -4.05
N GLY A 88 0.88 -18.98 -5.22
CA GLY A 88 0.75 -17.93 -6.23
C GLY A 88 0.40 -18.48 -7.62
N TRP A 89 0.03 -17.57 -8.51
CA TRP A 89 -0.11 -17.84 -9.94
C TRP A 89 1.27 -18.07 -10.57
N ASP A 90 1.45 -19.22 -11.21
CA ASP A 90 2.65 -19.53 -12.00
C ASP A 90 2.55 -18.92 -13.41
N LYS A 91 1.31 -18.84 -13.92
CA LYS A 91 0.90 -18.18 -15.17
C LYS A 91 -0.51 -17.63 -14.97
N TYR A 92 -0.76 -16.37 -15.31
CA TYR A 92 -2.12 -15.83 -15.34
C TYR A 92 -2.25 -14.68 -16.35
N ASP A 93 -3.32 -14.72 -17.13
CA ASP A 93 -3.77 -13.67 -18.05
C ASP A 93 -5.27 -13.44 -17.79
N PRO A 94 -5.69 -12.21 -17.46
CA PRO A 94 -7.04 -11.94 -16.97
C PRO A 94 -8.14 -12.14 -18.02
N ARG A 95 -7.80 -12.34 -19.31
CA ARG A 95 -8.77 -12.60 -20.38
C ARG A 95 -8.95 -14.07 -20.71
N THR A 96 -7.95 -14.90 -20.44
CA THR A 96 -7.93 -16.31 -20.86
C THR A 96 -7.93 -17.32 -19.71
N GLY A 97 -7.19 -17.04 -18.62
CA GLY A 97 -7.07 -17.97 -17.50
C GLY A 97 -5.69 -17.98 -16.85
N GLY A 98 -5.45 -18.99 -16.01
CA GLY A 98 -4.15 -19.22 -15.38
C GLY A 98 -4.06 -20.52 -14.60
N ILE A 99 -2.86 -20.79 -14.10
CA ILE A 99 -2.51 -21.92 -13.22
C ILE A 99 -1.88 -21.33 -11.96
N GLN A 100 -2.35 -21.76 -10.80
CA GLN A 100 -1.86 -21.38 -9.48
C GLN A 100 -1.47 -22.63 -8.69
N THR A 101 -0.30 -22.59 -8.07
CA THR A 101 0.18 -23.61 -7.13
C THR A 101 0.06 -23.09 -5.68
N ILE A 102 -0.31 -23.97 -4.75
CA ILE A 102 -0.40 -23.70 -3.31
C ILE A 102 0.28 -24.86 -2.55
N LYS A 103 1.29 -24.57 -1.73
CA LYS A 103 2.11 -25.57 -1.02
C LYS A 103 1.76 -25.64 0.46
N ASP A 104 0.61 -26.21 0.79
CA ASP A 104 0.10 -26.28 2.17
C ASP A 104 0.71 -27.43 2.96
N LYS A 105 1.93 -27.20 3.45
CA LYS A 105 2.62 -28.09 4.36
C LYS A 105 1.90 -28.29 5.71
N GLY A 106 1.09 -27.33 6.15
CA GLY A 106 0.28 -27.46 7.37
C GLY A 106 -0.78 -28.57 7.26
N ASN A 107 -1.42 -28.68 6.10
CA ASN A 107 -2.28 -29.80 5.75
C ASN A 107 -1.53 -31.01 5.15
N GLY A 108 -0.26 -30.86 4.76
CA GLY A 108 0.51 -31.91 4.08
C GLY A 108 0.04 -32.15 2.64
N LEU A 109 -0.43 -31.10 1.97
CA LEU A 109 -1.10 -31.14 0.66
C LEU A 109 -0.54 -30.03 -0.25
N ASP A 110 -0.14 -30.38 -1.46
CA ASP A 110 0.09 -29.39 -2.53
C ASP A 110 -1.16 -29.34 -3.42
N LEU A 111 -1.74 -28.15 -3.63
CA LEU A 111 -2.89 -27.91 -4.49
C LEU A 111 -2.47 -27.20 -5.78
N GLU A 112 -3.11 -27.59 -6.88
CA GLU A 112 -3.12 -26.87 -8.16
C GLU A 112 -4.55 -26.38 -8.41
N THR A 113 -4.72 -25.07 -8.59
CA THR A 113 -5.97 -24.47 -9.05
C THR A 113 -5.74 -23.89 -10.45
N THR A 114 -6.45 -24.43 -11.43
CA THR A 114 -6.39 -23.94 -12.82
C THR A 114 -7.72 -23.33 -13.18
N PHE A 115 -7.74 -22.15 -13.80
CA PHE A 115 -8.95 -21.46 -14.25
C PHE A 115 -8.82 -21.11 -15.73
N VAL A 116 -9.86 -21.33 -16.53
CA VAL A 116 -9.91 -20.96 -17.96
C VAL A 116 -11.30 -20.47 -18.37
N LYS A 117 -11.36 -19.69 -19.45
CA LYS A 117 -12.60 -19.21 -20.07
C LYS A 117 -12.83 -19.80 -21.46
N PHE A 118 -14.08 -20.08 -21.80
CA PHE A 118 -14.49 -20.56 -23.11
C PHE A 118 -15.07 -19.43 -23.95
N ASP A 119 -14.82 -19.49 -25.27
CA ASP A 119 -15.46 -18.62 -26.27
C ASP A 119 -15.37 -17.11 -25.92
N GLU A 120 -14.19 -16.70 -25.43
CA GLU A 120 -13.86 -15.34 -24.94
C GLU A 120 -14.71 -14.91 -23.73
N GLY A 121 -14.99 -15.83 -22.81
CA GLY A 121 -15.79 -15.60 -21.59
C GLY A 121 -17.30 -15.74 -21.79
N ARG A 122 -17.79 -15.57 -23.03
CA ARG A 122 -19.21 -15.75 -23.38
C ARG A 122 -19.70 -17.18 -23.20
N GLY A 123 -18.83 -18.16 -23.49
CA GLY A 123 -19.10 -19.59 -23.32
C GLY A 123 -18.99 -20.09 -21.88
N GLY A 124 -18.85 -19.19 -20.91
CA GLY A 124 -18.62 -19.50 -19.51
C GLY A 124 -17.16 -19.76 -19.17
N TRP A 125 -16.94 -20.42 -18.04
CA TRP A 125 -15.62 -20.68 -17.47
C TRP A 125 -15.56 -22.06 -16.82
N ALA A 126 -14.34 -22.56 -16.62
CA ALA A 126 -14.11 -23.75 -15.81
C ALA A 126 -12.89 -23.59 -14.91
N ALA A 127 -12.96 -24.24 -13.75
CA ALA A 127 -11.85 -24.41 -12.83
C ALA A 127 -11.57 -25.91 -12.64
N ARG A 128 -10.30 -26.30 -12.62
CA ARG A 128 -9.85 -27.61 -12.17
C ARG A 128 -9.15 -27.46 -10.82
N ILE A 129 -9.59 -28.23 -9.84
CA ILE A 129 -8.98 -28.32 -8.52
C ILE A 129 -8.32 -29.69 -8.41
N ARG A 130 -6.99 -29.72 -8.27
CA ARG A 130 -6.20 -30.94 -8.02
C ARG A 130 -5.48 -30.82 -6.68
N GLY A 131 -5.45 -31.89 -5.91
CA GLY A 131 -4.65 -32.00 -4.68
C GLY A 131 -3.77 -33.25 -4.67
N THR A 132 -2.50 -33.02 -4.39
CA THR A 132 -1.44 -34.03 -4.35
C THR A 132 -0.91 -34.15 -2.91
N PRO A 133 -1.14 -35.28 -2.21
CA PRO A 133 -0.60 -35.51 -0.88
C PRO A 133 0.92 -35.43 -0.88
N ARG A 134 1.50 -34.62 0.00
CA ARG A 134 2.95 -34.42 0.04
C ARG A 134 3.68 -35.67 0.52
N ALA A 135 4.94 -35.81 0.11
CA ALA A 135 5.83 -36.89 0.55
C ALA A 135 6.43 -36.65 1.96
N ASP A 136 6.50 -35.39 2.40
CA ASP A 136 6.91 -34.98 3.75
C ASP A 136 5.71 -34.76 4.69
N ARG A 137 4.52 -35.27 4.34
CA ARG A 137 3.31 -35.17 5.17
C ARG A 137 3.55 -35.81 6.55
N PRO A 138 3.09 -35.22 7.66
CA PRO A 138 3.12 -35.87 8.96
C PRO A 138 2.30 -37.17 8.93
N LEU A 139 2.96 -38.31 9.14
CA LEU A 139 2.28 -39.59 9.33
C LEU A 139 1.76 -39.65 10.77
N LEU A 140 0.49 -40.03 10.94
CA LEU A 140 -0.08 -40.26 12.28
C LEU A 140 0.29 -41.67 12.76
N GLU A 141 1.18 -41.74 13.75
CA GLU A 141 1.46 -42.97 14.49
C GLU A 141 0.23 -43.41 15.31
N ASP A 142 -0.15 -44.68 15.23
CA ASP A 142 -1.14 -45.39 16.07
C ASP A 142 -2.44 -44.63 16.46
N ASN A 143 -3.03 -43.87 15.54
CA ASN A 143 -4.43 -43.45 15.68
C ASN A 143 -5.35 -44.68 15.57
N GLN A 144 -6.37 -44.81 16.44
CA GLN A 144 -7.24 -46.01 16.53
C GLN A 144 -8.02 -46.31 15.24
N PHE A 145 -8.15 -45.32 14.35
CA PHE A 145 -8.81 -45.44 13.06
C PHE A 145 -7.85 -45.74 11.89
N SER A 146 -6.55 -45.94 12.14
CA SER A 146 -5.53 -46.13 11.10
C SER A 146 -5.61 -47.51 10.44
N THR A 147 -6.34 -47.61 9.33
CA THR A 147 -6.50 -48.86 8.55
C THR A 147 -5.36 -49.12 7.55
N GLY A 148 -4.11 -48.83 7.93
CA GLY A 148 -2.90 -49.21 7.18
C GLY A 148 -2.65 -48.52 5.83
N GLY A 149 -3.58 -47.72 5.34
CA GLY A 149 -3.37 -46.81 4.21
C GLY A 149 -2.66 -45.54 4.68
N GLY A 150 -1.43 -45.31 4.21
CA GLY A 150 -0.62 -44.15 4.58
C GLY A 150 -0.99 -42.85 3.84
N ASP A 151 -2.03 -42.87 3.02
CA ASP A 151 -2.45 -41.74 2.18
C ASP A 151 -3.40 -40.80 2.94
N GLY A 152 -3.10 -39.51 2.84
CA GLY A 152 -3.75 -38.47 3.64
C GLY A 152 -5.21 -38.26 3.25
N ARG A 153 -6.02 -37.82 4.21
CA ARG A 153 -7.47 -37.64 4.06
C ARG A 153 -7.84 -36.17 4.13
N TYR A 154 -8.56 -35.71 3.11
CA TYR A 154 -8.82 -34.30 2.87
C TYR A 154 -10.31 -34.06 2.67
N ALA A 155 -10.84 -33.05 3.36
CA ALA A 155 -12.14 -32.49 3.08
C ALA A 155 -11.96 -31.23 2.23
N ILE A 156 -12.58 -31.22 1.05
CA ILE A 156 -12.61 -30.08 0.15
C ILE A 156 -14.03 -29.55 0.11
N PHE A 157 -14.17 -28.23 0.25
CA PHE A 157 -15.46 -27.56 0.23
C PHE A 157 -15.45 -26.49 -0.87
N PHE A 158 -16.52 -26.42 -1.64
CA PHE A 158 -16.77 -25.34 -2.59
C PHE A 158 -18.01 -24.56 -2.13
N ALA A 159 -17.83 -23.29 -1.85
CA ALA A 159 -18.92 -22.38 -1.50
C ALA A 159 -19.47 -21.72 -2.78
N VAL A 160 -20.80 -21.68 -2.90
CA VAL A 160 -21.54 -21.00 -3.95
C VAL A 160 -22.54 -20.09 -3.28
N GLY A 161 -22.51 -18.79 -3.56
CA GLY A 161 -23.44 -17.81 -3.00
C GLY A 161 -24.01 -16.88 -4.06
N ALA A 162 -25.22 -16.39 -3.84
CA ALA A 162 -25.88 -15.40 -4.69
C ALA A 162 -26.23 -14.15 -3.86
N GLU A 163 -25.59 -13.02 -4.18
CA GLU A 163 -25.98 -11.70 -3.71
C GLU A 163 -27.14 -11.15 -4.59
N GLY A 164 -27.93 -10.18 -4.10
CA GLY A 164 -28.89 -9.45 -4.93
C GLY A 164 -30.15 -10.21 -5.36
N LEU A 165 -30.66 -9.87 -6.56
CA LEU A 165 -31.89 -10.42 -7.13
C LEU A 165 -31.59 -11.57 -8.09
N GLY A 166 -31.82 -12.79 -7.62
CA GLY A 166 -31.69 -14.02 -8.40
C GLY A 166 -31.82 -15.26 -7.54
N THR A 167 -31.60 -16.42 -8.14
CA THR A 167 -31.55 -17.72 -7.46
C THR A 167 -30.37 -18.54 -7.96
N VAL A 168 -29.95 -19.49 -7.13
CA VAL A 168 -29.12 -20.62 -7.51
C VAL A 168 -29.59 -21.82 -6.68
N GLU A 169 -30.03 -22.90 -7.32
CA GLU A 169 -30.67 -24.03 -6.67
C GLU A 169 -30.04 -25.35 -7.16
N PRO A 170 -29.69 -26.29 -6.27
CA PRO A 170 -29.18 -27.59 -6.67
C PRO A 170 -30.28 -28.45 -7.30
N GLN A 171 -29.95 -29.17 -8.36
CA GLN A 171 -30.86 -30.15 -8.99
C GLN A 171 -30.92 -31.46 -8.15
N ASP A 172 -31.82 -32.36 -8.52
CA ASP A 172 -31.96 -33.74 -7.98
C ASP A 172 -32.02 -33.86 -6.44
N VAL A 173 -32.55 -32.83 -5.75
CA VAL A 173 -32.65 -32.72 -4.29
C VAL A 173 -33.23 -33.98 -3.65
N ASP A 174 -34.42 -34.41 -4.07
CA ASP A 174 -35.14 -35.59 -3.57
C ASP A 174 -34.30 -36.89 -3.62
N ALA A 175 -33.39 -37.01 -4.59
CA ALA A 175 -32.53 -38.18 -4.78
C ALA A 175 -31.23 -38.11 -3.94
N ALA A 176 -30.90 -36.93 -3.42
CA ALA A 176 -29.67 -36.65 -2.69
C ALA A 176 -29.88 -36.27 -1.22
N GLU A 177 -31.11 -36.00 -0.77
CA GLU A 177 -31.43 -35.60 0.62
C GLU A 177 -31.01 -36.67 1.64
N GLU A 178 -31.37 -37.94 1.42
CA GLU A 178 -31.11 -39.02 2.40
C GLU A 178 -29.61 -39.32 2.62
N LEU A 179 -28.80 -39.37 1.54
CA LEU A 179 -27.44 -39.93 1.58
C LEU A 179 -26.35 -39.06 0.90
N GLY A 180 -26.72 -37.98 0.21
CA GLY A 180 -25.82 -37.17 -0.61
C GLY A 180 -25.75 -37.62 -2.08
N TYR A 181 -25.21 -36.74 -2.93
CA TYR A 181 -25.23 -36.85 -4.39
C TYR A 181 -24.36 -37.99 -4.94
N THR A 182 -24.88 -38.64 -5.98
CA THR A 182 -24.17 -39.67 -6.76
C THR A 182 -23.68 -39.07 -8.09
N GLY A 183 -22.37 -38.85 -8.23
CA GLY A 183 -21.78 -38.24 -9.42
C GLY A 183 -21.57 -36.73 -9.29
N ASP A 184 -22.03 -35.97 -10.29
CA ASP A 184 -21.88 -34.53 -10.39
C ASP A 184 -22.98 -33.80 -9.59
N VAL A 185 -22.66 -32.62 -9.03
CA VAL A 185 -23.66 -31.71 -8.44
C VAL A 185 -23.89 -30.58 -9.43
N VAL A 186 -25.12 -30.46 -9.94
CA VAL A 186 -25.53 -29.38 -10.85
C VAL A 186 -26.39 -28.39 -10.08
N PHE A 187 -26.09 -27.11 -10.21
CA PHE A 187 -26.98 -26.01 -9.84
C PHE A 187 -27.54 -25.37 -11.11
N GLU A 188 -28.83 -25.08 -11.12
CA GLU A 188 -29.44 -24.10 -12.05
C GLU A 188 -29.54 -22.75 -11.34
N GLY A 189 -29.32 -21.66 -12.05
CA GLY A 189 -29.43 -20.33 -11.48
C GLY A 189 -29.85 -19.28 -12.50
N GLN A 190 -30.39 -18.18 -11.99
CA GLN A 190 -30.88 -17.05 -12.76
C GLN A 190 -30.56 -15.75 -12.01
N THR A 191 -29.89 -14.80 -12.65
CA THR A 191 -29.81 -13.41 -12.16
C THR A 191 -30.13 -12.44 -13.29
N GLN A 192 -30.44 -11.18 -12.93
CA GLN A 192 -30.80 -10.15 -13.90
C GLN A 192 -29.72 -9.93 -14.99
N ASP A 193 -28.44 -9.93 -14.61
CA ASP A 193 -27.32 -9.55 -15.48
C ASP A 193 -26.62 -10.75 -16.14
N LEU A 194 -26.67 -11.93 -15.53
CA LEU A 194 -26.10 -13.16 -16.10
C LEU A 194 -27.12 -13.94 -16.96
N GLY A 195 -28.42 -13.69 -16.75
CA GLY A 195 -29.49 -14.52 -17.28
C GLY A 195 -29.51 -15.90 -16.63
N ASP A 196 -30.02 -16.89 -17.36
CA ASP A 196 -30.02 -18.28 -16.94
C ASP A 196 -28.63 -18.92 -17.11
N PHE A 197 -28.21 -19.73 -16.14
CA PHE A 197 -26.93 -20.44 -16.15
C PHE A 197 -26.98 -21.78 -15.41
N LYS A 198 -25.96 -22.61 -15.62
CA LYS A 198 -25.67 -23.81 -14.84
C LYS A 198 -24.28 -23.75 -14.23
N LEU A 199 -24.14 -24.24 -13.00
CA LEU A 199 -22.87 -24.46 -12.32
C LEU A 199 -22.75 -25.94 -11.95
N THR A 200 -21.82 -26.67 -12.56
CA THR A 200 -21.63 -28.11 -12.36
C THR A 200 -20.31 -28.38 -11.64
N ILE A 201 -20.35 -29.13 -10.53
CA ILE A 201 -19.19 -29.56 -9.74
C ILE A 201 -19.07 -31.08 -9.86
N THR A 202 -18.08 -31.57 -10.61
CA THR A 202 -18.03 -32.98 -11.04
C THR A 202 -17.68 -33.97 -9.93
N GLU A 203 -18.02 -35.27 -10.09
CA GLU A 203 -17.71 -36.35 -9.13
C GLU A 203 -16.23 -36.31 -8.70
N GLY A 204 -15.36 -36.09 -9.69
CA GLY A 204 -13.91 -36.15 -9.61
C GLY A 204 -13.33 -37.39 -10.31
N THR A 205 -12.06 -37.33 -10.71
CA THR A 205 -11.36 -38.45 -11.34
C THR A 205 -10.91 -39.51 -10.34
N SER A 206 -10.70 -39.12 -9.08
CA SER A 206 -10.29 -40.02 -8.01
C SER A 206 -11.50 -40.65 -7.33
N LYS A 207 -11.58 -41.99 -7.41
CA LYS A 207 -12.58 -42.81 -6.71
C LYS A 207 -12.07 -43.31 -5.35
N SER A 208 -10.97 -42.73 -4.86
CA SER A 208 -10.39 -43.03 -3.56
C SER A 208 -11.05 -42.18 -2.47
N ARG A 209 -11.76 -42.85 -1.56
CA ARG A 209 -12.63 -42.27 -0.53
C ARG A 209 -12.35 -42.98 0.79
N PRO A 210 -12.23 -42.29 1.93
CA PRO A 210 -12.03 -42.94 3.22
C PRO A 210 -13.14 -43.93 3.54
N ARG A 211 -12.77 -45.07 4.16
CA ARG A 211 -13.72 -46.12 4.57
C ARG A 211 -13.52 -46.49 6.03
N HIS A 212 -14.60 -46.81 6.73
CA HIS A 212 -14.54 -47.24 8.13
C HIS A 212 -15.67 -48.19 8.50
N GLN A 213 -15.55 -48.88 9.64
CA GLN A 213 -16.59 -49.83 10.12
C GLN A 213 -17.62 -49.19 11.06
N HIS A 214 -17.48 -47.90 11.40
CA HIS A 214 -18.41 -47.20 12.28
C HIS A 214 -19.81 -47.06 11.63
N PRO A 215 -20.93 -47.27 12.36
CA PRO A 215 -22.28 -47.33 11.78
C PRO A 215 -22.69 -46.12 10.93
N SER A 216 -22.19 -44.93 11.27
CA SER A 216 -22.42 -43.66 10.54
C SER A 216 -22.08 -43.71 9.04
N ASP A 217 -21.21 -44.64 8.60
CA ASP A 217 -20.88 -44.88 7.18
C ASP A 217 -22.15 -45.16 6.35
N LYS A 218 -23.12 -45.85 6.96
CA LYS A 218 -24.36 -46.27 6.28
C LYS A 218 -25.38 -45.15 6.17
N GLY A 219 -25.42 -44.25 7.16
CA GLY A 219 -26.33 -43.10 7.16
C GLY A 219 -25.77 -41.90 6.39
N LYS A 220 -24.45 -41.84 6.18
CA LYS A 220 -23.78 -40.72 5.52
C LYS A 220 -22.47 -41.18 4.83
N PRO A 221 -22.55 -41.93 3.71
CA PRO A 221 -21.40 -42.56 3.07
C PRO A 221 -20.49 -41.56 2.35
N LEU A 222 -19.18 -41.66 2.58
CA LEU A 222 -18.18 -40.70 2.08
C LEU A 222 -17.80 -40.88 0.60
N ASP A 223 -18.46 -41.80 -0.12
CA ASP A 223 -18.37 -41.86 -1.59
C ASP A 223 -19.34 -40.90 -2.29
N ARG A 224 -20.16 -40.17 -1.53
CA ARG A 224 -21.10 -39.15 -1.98
C ARG A 224 -20.52 -37.74 -1.89
N THR A 225 -21.17 -36.80 -2.58
CA THR A 225 -20.94 -35.37 -2.39
C THR A 225 -22.07 -34.81 -1.52
N PHE A 226 -21.74 -34.16 -0.41
CA PHE A 226 -22.75 -33.53 0.46
C PHE A 226 -22.99 -32.09 0.06
N VAL A 227 -24.21 -31.59 0.25
CA VAL A 227 -24.59 -30.19 0.01
C VAL A 227 -25.37 -29.66 1.22
N HIS A 228 -24.98 -28.51 1.76
CA HIS A 228 -25.81 -27.75 2.71
C HIS A 228 -26.22 -26.43 2.05
N SER A 229 -27.52 -26.29 1.79
CA SER A 229 -28.16 -25.07 1.27
C SER A 229 -28.82 -24.32 2.42
N GLN A 230 -28.59 -23.00 2.52
CA GLN A 230 -29.10 -22.17 3.61
C GLN A 230 -29.38 -20.74 3.12
N GLN A 231 -30.32 -20.07 3.78
CA GLN A 231 -30.55 -18.63 3.60
C GLN A 231 -29.65 -17.84 4.54
N VAL A 232 -28.92 -16.87 3.98
CA VAL A 232 -27.96 -16.02 4.67
C VAL A 232 -28.24 -14.56 4.30
N GLN A 233 -28.02 -13.62 5.23
CA GLN A 233 -28.11 -12.18 4.95
C GLN A 233 -26.98 -11.77 4.01
N GLU A 234 -27.22 -10.81 3.10
CA GLU A 234 -26.28 -10.48 2.02
C GLU A 234 -24.90 -10.06 2.58
N GLU A 235 -24.90 -9.29 3.67
CA GLU A 235 -23.72 -8.78 4.38
C GLU A 235 -22.87 -9.88 5.03
N ALA A 236 -23.39 -11.12 5.10
CA ALA A 236 -22.71 -12.29 5.66
C ALA A 236 -22.40 -13.38 4.61
N LEU A 237 -22.75 -13.22 3.33
CA LEU A 237 -22.48 -14.21 2.28
C LEU A 237 -20.98 -14.48 2.05
N TRP A 238 -20.11 -13.51 2.37
CA TRP A 238 -18.66 -13.71 2.32
C TRP A 238 -18.13 -14.64 3.43
N GLN A 239 -18.90 -14.92 4.49
CA GLN A 239 -18.47 -15.66 5.68
C GLN A 239 -18.51 -17.19 5.52
N ALA A 240 -18.08 -17.71 4.36
CA ALA A 240 -18.16 -19.14 4.06
C ALA A 240 -17.42 -20.04 5.09
N LYS A 241 -16.26 -19.60 5.62
CA LYS A 241 -15.50 -20.34 6.66
C LYS A 241 -16.27 -20.43 7.99
N PRO A 242 -16.78 -19.34 8.60
CA PRO A 242 -17.70 -19.42 9.74
C PRO A 242 -18.97 -20.26 9.50
N LEU A 243 -19.60 -20.14 8.33
CA LEU A 243 -20.81 -20.90 7.97
C LEU A 243 -20.52 -22.41 7.83
N LEU A 244 -19.35 -22.78 7.31
CA LEU A 244 -18.84 -24.14 7.28
C LEU A 244 -18.67 -24.71 8.70
N PHE A 245 -18.02 -23.97 9.61
CA PHE A 245 -17.87 -24.43 11.00
C PHE A 245 -19.21 -24.59 11.72
N ARG A 246 -20.20 -23.71 11.47
CA ARG A 246 -21.58 -23.88 11.98
C ARG A 246 -22.21 -25.18 11.47
N SER A 247 -22.11 -25.47 10.17
CA SER A 247 -22.62 -26.70 9.56
C SER A 247 -21.96 -27.96 10.11
N MET A 248 -20.64 -27.96 10.31
CA MET A 248 -19.94 -29.09 10.93
C MET A 248 -20.31 -29.26 12.40
N LYS A 249 -20.54 -28.17 13.16
CA LYS A 249 -20.96 -28.26 14.56
C LYS A 249 -22.30 -29.00 14.71
N ASN A 250 -23.29 -28.74 13.86
CA ASN A 250 -24.57 -29.47 13.88
C ASN A 250 -24.35 -31.00 13.79
N VAL A 251 -23.44 -31.42 12.91
CA VAL A 251 -23.10 -32.85 12.70
C VAL A 251 -22.31 -33.43 13.87
N ILE A 252 -21.38 -32.68 14.44
CA ILE A 252 -20.62 -33.08 15.64
C ILE A 252 -21.57 -33.27 16.84
N ASP A 253 -22.46 -32.30 17.09
CA ASP A 253 -23.41 -32.36 18.20
C ASP A 253 -24.37 -33.55 18.06
N ALA A 254 -24.89 -33.80 16.85
CA ALA A 254 -25.75 -34.95 16.56
C ALA A 254 -25.03 -36.30 16.76
N TYR A 255 -23.76 -36.42 16.36
CA TYR A 255 -22.97 -37.63 16.63
C TYR A 255 -22.65 -37.82 18.12
N ILE A 256 -22.49 -36.74 18.90
CA ILE A 256 -22.33 -36.81 20.36
C ILE A 256 -23.62 -37.34 21.01
N GLU A 257 -24.80 -36.90 20.55
CA GLU A 257 -26.09 -37.39 21.02
C GLU A 257 -26.34 -38.86 20.66
N GLU A 258 -26.04 -39.27 19.41
CA GLU A 258 -26.28 -40.64 18.92
C GLU A 258 -25.28 -41.68 19.48
N TYR A 259 -23.99 -41.35 19.56
CA TYR A 259 -22.92 -42.33 19.81
C TYR A 259 -22.20 -42.19 21.17
N THR A 260 -22.31 -41.03 21.83
CA THR A 260 -21.47 -40.53 22.94
C THR A 260 -20.04 -40.18 22.54
N GLN A 261 -19.41 -39.28 23.30
CA GLN A 261 -18.09 -38.72 23.01
C GLN A 261 -16.98 -39.79 22.93
N GLU A 262 -17.14 -40.91 23.66
CA GLU A 262 -16.20 -42.04 23.67
C GLU A 262 -16.28 -42.95 22.43
N LYS A 263 -17.29 -42.78 21.57
CA LYS A 263 -17.50 -43.59 20.35
C LYS A 263 -17.76 -42.72 19.11
N MET A 264 -17.23 -41.51 19.09
CA MET A 264 -17.35 -40.63 17.93
C MET A 264 -16.88 -41.32 16.63
N PRO A 265 -17.55 -41.07 15.49
CA PRO A 265 -17.03 -41.46 14.18
C PRO A 265 -15.61 -40.92 13.95
N PRO A 266 -14.79 -41.56 13.08
CA PRO A 266 -13.44 -41.07 12.80
C PRO A 266 -13.45 -39.61 12.29
N PRO A 267 -12.34 -38.86 12.44
CA PRO A 267 -12.29 -37.43 12.13
C PRO A 267 -12.86 -37.06 10.76
N TRP A 268 -12.52 -37.80 9.70
CA TRP A 268 -12.99 -37.55 8.33
C TRP A 268 -14.49 -37.77 8.10
N GLN A 269 -15.18 -38.49 9.00
CA GLN A 269 -16.63 -38.62 9.02
C GLN A 269 -17.27 -37.53 9.91
N THR A 270 -16.62 -37.21 11.03
CA THR A 270 -17.08 -36.22 12.01
C THR A 270 -17.02 -34.78 11.45
N TYR A 271 -15.96 -34.43 10.72
CA TYR A 271 -15.83 -33.14 10.01
C TYR A 271 -16.52 -33.16 8.64
N THR A 272 -17.80 -33.54 8.62
CA THR A 272 -18.66 -33.42 7.45
C THR A 272 -19.72 -32.33 7.64
N ILE A 273 -20.04 -31.60 6.58
CA ILE A 273 -21.18 -30.67 6.58
C ILE A 273 -22.49 -31.45 6.69
N GLU A 274 -23.52 -30.83 7.26
CA GLU A 274 -24.88 -31.35 7.23
C GLU A 274 -25.36 -31.52 5.78
N ASN A 275 -26.03 -32.63 5.45
CA ASN A 275 -26.55 -32.85 4.09
C ASN A 275 -28.00 -32.37 4.02
N LYS A 276 -28.18 -31.16 3.50
CA LYS A 276 -29.46 -30.47 3.27
C LYS A 276 -29.39 -29.73 1.92
N PRO A 277 -29.46 -30.44 0.77
CA PRO A 277 -29.74 -29.78 -0.50
C PRO A 277 -31.13 -29.14 -0.48
N GLY A 278 -31.32 -28.04 -1.21
CA GLY A 278 -32.58 -27.31 -1.25
C GLY A 278 -32.41 -25.83 -1.55
N GLN A 279 -33.43 -25.03 -1.23
CA GLN A 279 -33.44 -23.59 -1.48
C GLN A 279 -32.50 -22.83 -0.53
N GLY A 280 -31.97 -21.71 -1.02
CA GLY A 280 -31.12 -20.80 -0.26
C GLY A 280 -30.43 -19.80 -1.19
N ASN A 281 -29.50 -19.03 -0.62
CA ASN A 281 -28.57 -18.18 -1.38
C ASN A 281 -27.10 -18.45 -1.01
N MET A 282 -26.85 -19.49 -0.21
CA MET A 282 -25.53 -19.99 0.15
C MET A 282 -25.56 -21.52 0.19
N HIS A 283 -24.68 -22.14 -0.59
CA HIS A 283 -24.56 -23.58 -0.74
C HIS A 283 -23.11 -24.00 -0.49
N LEU A 284 -22.90 -24.87 0.49
CA LEU A 284 -21.61 -25.49 0.77
C LEU A 284 -21.63 -26.90 0.16
N VAL A 285 -20.67 -27.21 -0.71
CA VAL A 285 -20.55 -28.52 -1.38
C VAL A 285 -19.29 -29.21 -0.89
N GLN A 286 -19.40 -30.33 -0.18
CA GLN A 286 -18.25 -31.07 0.36
C GLN A 286 -17.97 -32.36 -0.42
N LYS A 287 -16.69 -32.59 -0.73
CA LYS A 287 -16.14 -33.88 -1.15
C LYS A 287 -15.02 -34.29 -0.19
N VAL A 288 -15.01 -35.56 0.22
CA VAL A 288 -13.94 -36.15 1.04
C VAL A 288 -13.11 -37.11 0.17
N PHE A 289 -11.78 -37.04 0.27
CA PHE A 289 -10.84 -37.83 -0.54
C PHE A 289 -9.79 -38.52 0.33
N GLU A 290 -9.27 -39.66 -0.13
CA GLU A 290 -8.08 -40.33 0.42
C GLU A 290 -7.02 -40.42 -0.70
N GLY A 291 -5.85 -39.79 -0.53
CA GLY A 291 -4.81 -39.74 -1.57
C GLY A 291 -4.97 -38.60 -2.58
N GLU A 292 -4.42 -38.77 -3.80
CA GLU A 292 -4.52 -37.77 -4.87
C GLU A 292 -5.96 -37.63 -5.37
N PHE A 293 -6.38 -36.40 -5.65
CA PHE A 293 -7.68 -36.09 -6.22
C PHE A 293 -7.60 -34.99 -7.28
N ALA A 294 -8.55 -35.03 -8.23
CA ALA A 294 -8.91 -33.89 -9.05
C ALA A 294 -10.41 -33.89 -9.34
N PHE A 295 -11.02 -32.70 -9.40
CA PHE A 295 -12.38 -32.50 -9.89
C PHE A 295 -12.49 -31.15 -10.60
N ASP A 296 -13.55 -30.99 -11.39
CA ASP A 296 -13.77 -29.82 -12.23
C ASP A 296 -15.04 -29.07 -11.77
N VAL A 297 -15.03 -27.75 -11.92
CA VAL A 297 -16.17 -26.85 -11.73
C VAL A 297 -16.41 -26.11 -13.04
N PHE A 298 -17.59 -26.25 -13.64
CA PHE A 298 -17.98 -25.61 -14.89
C PHE A 298 -19.11 -24.62 -14.64
N TYR A 299 -18.95 -23.37 -15.08
CA TYR A 299 -20.04 -22.42 -15.27
C TYR A 299 -20.39 -22.36 -16.76
N THR A 300 -21.65 -22.56 -17.10
CA THR A 300 -22.17 -22.51 -18.48
C THR A 300 -23.37 -21.57 -18.53
N SER A 301 -23.32 -20.53 -19.37
CA SER A 301 -24.48 -19.67 -19.65
C SER A 301 -25.50 -20.42 -20.51
N ALA A 302 -26.80 -20.15 -20.37
CA ALA A 302 -27.84 -20.91 -21.09
C ALA A 302 -27.79 -20.80 -22.63
N ASN A 303 -26.99 -19.87 -23.17
CA ASN A 303 -26.73 -19.72 -24.61
C ASN A 303 -25.44 -20.44 -25.06
N ALA A 304 -24.81 -21.25 -24.21
CA ALA A 304 -23.56 -21.97 -24.49
C ALA A 304 -23.71 -23.48 -24.33
N GLU A 305 -23.07 -24.24 -25.22
CA GLU A 305 -22.98 -25.70 -25.11
C GLU A 305 -22.12 -26.10 -23.89
N PRO A 306 -22.60 -27.01 -23.01
CA PRO A 306 -21.83 -27.53 -21.89
C PRO A 306 -20.49 -28.14 -22.33
N LYS A 307 -19.43 -27.85 -21.58
CA LYS A 307 -18.06 -28.31 -21.87
C LYS A 307 -17.70 -29.51 -20.99
N THR A 308 -16.79 -30.36 -21.46
CA THR A 308 -16.33 -31.55 -20.73
C THR A 308 -14.94 -31.37 -20.11
N SER A 309 -14.56 -32.26 -19.19
CA SER A 309 -13.19 -32.37 -18.67
C SER A 309 -12.12 -32.55 -19.76
N GLY A 310 -12.50 -33.08 -20.94
CA GLY A 310 -11.63 -33.23 -22.12
C GLY A 310 -11.44 -31.93 -22.91
N ASP A 311 -12.48 -31.09 -22.99
CA ASP A 311 -12.39 -29.74 -23.56
C ASP A 311 -11.55 -28.84 -22.66
N LEU A 312 -11.75 -28.94 -21.34
CA LEU A 312 -10.94 -28.28 -20.33
C LEU A 312 -9.45 -28.66 -20.47
N ASP A 313 -9.17 -29.96 -20.65
CA ASP A 313 -7.83 -30.49 -20.91
C ASP A 313 -7.14 -29.87 -22.13
N LYS A 314 -7.91 -29.45 -23.15
CA LYS A 314 -7.41 -28.77 -24.33
C LYS A 314 -7.19 -27.27 -24.06
N VAL A 315 -8.18 -26.58 -23.52
CA VAL A 315 -8.12 -25.12 -23.28
C VAL A 315 -7.03 -24.75 -22.27
N ILE A 316 -6.78 -25.57 -21.25
CA ILE A 316 -5.65 -25.37 -20.32
C ILE A 316 -4.31 -25.36 -21.06
N LYS A 317 -4.11 -26.29 -22.00
CA LYS A 317 -2.86 -26.40 -22.80
C LYS A 317 -2.73 -25.22 -23.76
N GLU A 318 -3.82 -24.80 -24.39
CA GLU A 318 -3.85 -23.65 -25.32
C GLU A 318 -3.58 -22.33 -24.58
N MET A 319 -4.20 -22.09 -23.42
CA MET A 319 -3.96 -20.92 -22.56
C MET A 319 -2.50 -20.89 -22.06
N ALA A 320 -2.00 -22.00 -21.49
CA ALA A 320 -0.66 -22.06 -20.94
C ALA A 320 0.44 -21.86 -22.01
N ALA A 321 0.23 -22.39 -23.23
CA ALA A 321 1.13 -22.18 -24.37
C ALA A 321 1.03 -20.75 -24.93
N GLY A 322 -0.17 -20.15 -24.94
CA GLY A 322 -0.38 -18.76 -25.32
C GLY A 322 0.36 -17.79 -24.42
N PHE A 323 0.25 -17.97 -23.09
CA PHE A 323 1.00 -17.19 -22.10
C PHE A 323 2.51 -17.38 -22.25
N ASP A 324 3.00 -18.63 -22.34
CA ASP A 324 4.44 -18.92 -22.48
C ASP A 324 5.06 -18.34 -23.75
N LYS A 325 4.28 -18.21 -24.83
CA LYS A 325 4.69 -17.54 -26.06
C LYS A 325 4.70 -16.01 -25.92
N ARG A 326 3.62 -15.41 -25.40
CA ARG A 326 3.46 -13.95 -25.28
C ARG A 326 4.42 -13.33 -24.26
N TYR A 327 4.74 -14.04 -23.17
CA TYR A 327 5.61 -13.51 -22.12
C TYR A 327 6.99 -13.01 -22.58
N PRO A 328 7.81 -13.78 -23.33
CA PRO A 328 9.08 -13.30 -23.87
C PRO A 328 8.93 -12.31 -25.06
N GLU A 329 7.71 -12.04 -25.54
CA GLU A 329 7.45 -10.96 -26.50
C GLU A 329 7.20 -9.61 -25.79
N VAL A 330 6.88 -9.61 -24.50
CA VAL A 330 6.47 -8.42 -23.71
C VAL A 330 7.40 -8.11 -22.53
N HIS A 331 7.67 -9.11 -21.66
CA HIS A 331 8.34 -8.96 -20.37
C HIS A 331 9.65 -9.77 -20.30
N LYS A 332 10.36 -9.84 -21.43
CA LYS A 332 11.66 -10.52 -21.54
C LYS A 332 12.71 -9.83 -20.65
N PRO A 333 13.36 -10.57 -19.72
CA PRO A 333 14.54 -10.07 -19.03
C PRO A 333 15.69 -9.77 -20.00
N GLU A 334 16.33 -8.62 -19.84
CA GLU A 334 17.51 -8.20 -20.60
C GLU A 334 18.80 -8.37 -19.78
N THR A 335 19.96 -8.32 -20.45
CA THR A 335 21.29 -8.46 -19.83
C THR A 335 21.43 -7.57 -18.57
N PRO A 336 21.93 -8.08 -17.43
CA PRO A 336 22.54 -9.40 -17.21
C PRO A 336 21.58 -10.52 -16.81
N PHE A 337 20.26 -10.31 -16.82
CA PHE A 337 19.27 -11.22 -16.23
C PHE A 337 18.84 -12.36 -17.18
N THR A 338 19.77 -12.89 -17.98
CA THR A 338 19.47 -13.80 -19.11
C THR A 338 19.34 -15.27 -18.72
N ASP A 339 19.62 -15.64 -17.46
CA ASP A 339 19.49 -17.01 -16.99
C ASP A 339 18.01 -17.42 -16.86
N SER A 340 17.72 -18.73 -17.02
CA SER A 340 16.36 -19.29 -17.00
C SER A 340 15.54 -18.89 -15.78
N ASP A 341 16.21 -18.76 -14.65
CA ASP A 341 15.58 -18.65 -13.34
C ASP A 341 15.04 -17.23 -13.12
N TYR A 342 15.67 -16.21 -13.73
CA TYR A 342 15.10 -14.85 -13.82
C TYR A 342 13.83 -14.82 -14.67
N ALA A 343 13.71 -15.65 -15.71
CA ALA A 343 12.49 -15.75 -16.50
C ALA A 343 11.35 -16.43 -15.73
N ILE A 344 11.65 -17.41 -14.87
CA ILE A 344 10.69 -18.05 -13.95
C ILE A 344 10.23 -17.04 -12.88
N PHE A 345 11.17 -16.39 -12.21
CA PHE A 345 10.94 -15.34 -11.23
C PHE A 345 10.10 -14.17 -11.80
N SER A 346 10.47 -13.68 -12.99
CA SER A 346 9.73 -12.64 -13.72
C SER A 346 8.27 -13.05 -13.96
N LYS A 347 8.04 -14.25 -14.51
CA LYS A 347 6.68 -14.80 -14.73
C LYS A 347 5.88 -14.92 -13.43
N SER A 348 6.52 -15.35 -12.35
CA SER A 348 5.87 -15.49 -11.03
C SER A 348 5.42 -14.13 -10.49
N LEU A 349 6.29 -13.11 -10.48
CA LEU A 349 5.90 -11.77 -10.02
C LEU A 349 4.79 -11.17 -10.87
N PHE A 350 4.91 -11.20 -12.20
CA PHE A 350 3.90 -10.65 -13.11
C PHE A 350 2.55 -11.35 -12.97
N SER A 351 2.54 -12.69 -12.92
CA SER A 351 1.30 -13.46 -12.81
C SER A 351 0.58 -13.22 -11.48
N ASN A 352 1.32 -12.92 -10.41
CA ASN A 352 0.75 -12.59 -9.10
C ASN A 352 0.36 -11.11 -8.92
N LEU A 353 0.95 -10.19 -9.69
CA LEU A 353 0.44 -8.83 -9.85
C LEU A 353 -0.93 -8.86 -10.55
N ILE A 354 -0.97 -9.41 -11.77
CA ILE A 354 -2.17 -9.37 -12.61
C ILE A 354 -3.25 -10.36 -12.14
N GLY A 355 -2.86 -11.44 -11.46
CA GLY A 355 -3.73 -12.35 -10.70
C GLY A 355 -4.07 -11.87 -9.29
N GLY A 356 -3.63 -10.66 -8.91
CA GLY A 356 -4.11 -9.88 -7.77
C GLY A 356 -5.22 -8.90 -8.13
N ILE A 357 -5.61 -8.79 -9.41
CA ILE A 357 -6.76 -7.98 -9.82
C ILE A 357 -8.03 -8.51 -9.15
N GLY A 358 -8.76 -7.61 -8.48
CA GLY A 358 -10.02 -7.87 -7.81
C GLY A 358 -11.18 -7.04 -8.36
N TYR A 359 -12.38 -7.39 -7.91
CA TYR A 359 -13.61 -6.68 -8.20
C TYR A 359 -14.39 -6.50 -6.90
N PHE A 360 -14.57 -5.24 -6.53
CA PHE A 360 -15.11 -4.82 -5.24
C PHE A 360 -16.38 -4.02 -5.46
N HIS A 361 -17.38 -4.24 -4.61
CA HIS A 361 -18.63 -3.49 -4.62
C HIS A 361 -19.16 -3.34 -3.19
N GLY A 362 -19.62 -2.16 -2.81
CA GLY A 362 -20.20 -1.91 -1.49
C GLY A 362 -20.07 -0.47 -1.02
N ASP A 363 -20.45 -0.25 0.23
CA ASP A 363 -20.37 1.03 0.93
C ASP A 363 -18.95 1.32 1.49
N GLN A 364 -18.60 2.59 1.58
CA GLN A 364 -17.40 3.12 2.26
C GLN A 364 -17.81 3.88 3.53
N VAL A 365 -16.86 4.05 4.46
CA VAL A 365 -17.04 4.85 5.67
C VAL A 365 -16.37 6.21 5.47
N ILE A 366 -17.16 7.29 5.40
CA ILE A 366 -16.67 8.64 5.01
C ILE A 366 -17.12 9.70 6.03
N ASP A 367 -16.20 10.55 6.49
CA ASP A 367 -16.50 11.74 7.29
C ASP A 367 -16.66 12.99 6.40
N ARG A 368 -17.92 13.32 6.08
CA ARG A 368 -18.31 14.55 5.39
C ARG A 368 -18.84 15.63 6.36
N SER A 369 -18.32 15.71 7.59
CA SER A 369 -18.66 16.78 8.54
C SER A 369 -18.15 18.16 8.11
N TYR A 370 -17.03 18.22 7.37
CA TYR A 370 -16.31 19.44 7.03
C TYR A 370 -16.08 20.35 8.27
N ALA A 371 -15.69 19.72 9.36
CA ALA A 371 -15.28 20.35 10.62
C ALA A 371 -14.25 21.48 10.38
N PRO A 372 -14.41 22.69 10.93
CA PRO A 372 -13.43 23.77 10.80
C PRO A 372 -12.02 23.39 11.30
N GLU A 373 -11.94 22.48 12.27
CA GLU A 373 -10.68 21.93 12.78
C GLU A 373 -9.88 21.14 11.71
N TYR A 374 -10.52 20.75 10.60
CA TYR A 374 -9.88 20.11 9.44
C TYR A 374 -9.28 21.12 8.43
N GLU A 375 -9.48 22.43 8.61
CA GLU A 375 -8.84 23.46 7.77
C GLU A 375 -7.34 23.62 8.11
N GLU A 376 -6.95 23.20 9.33
CA GLU A 376 -5.57 23.15 9.84
C GLU A 376 -4.84 24.51 9.85
N GLU A 377 -5.54 25.61 10.16
CA GLU A 377 -4.97 26.97 10.18
C GLU A 377 -4.16 27.31 11.46
N ASN A 378 -4.34 26.58 12.57
CA ASN A 378 -3.76 26.91 13.89
C ASN A 378 -2.49 26.12 14.24
N GLU A 379 -1.56 26.74 14.99
CA GLU A 379 -0.56 26.01 15.80
C GLU A 379 -1.26 24.91 16.62
N GLY A 380 -0.89 23.63 16.46
CA GLY A 380 -1.51 22.54 17.22
C GLY A 380 -2.71 21.84 16.56
N PHE A 381 -3.05 22.20 15.31
CA PHE A 381 -4.20 21.68 14.54
C PHE A 381 -4.44 20.17 14.65
N TRP A 382 -3.40 19.35 14.77
CA TRP A 382 -3.53 17.89 14.87
C TRP A 382 -4.31 17.41 16.11
N LYS A 383 -4.42 18.26 17.15
CA LYS A 383 -5.28 18.03 18.33
C LYS A 383 -6.73 18.41 18.04
N GLU A 384 -6.95 19.60 17.48
CA GLU A 384 -8.27 20.10 17.11
C GLU A 384 -8.94 19.13 16.11
N ALA A 385 -8.18 18.64 15.12
CA ALA A 385 -8.62 17.62 14.17
C ALA A 385 -8.84 16.23 14.81
N GLU A 386 -8.16 15.90 15.91
CA GLU A 386 -8.40 14.65 16.66
C GLU A 386 -9.67 14.75 17.50
N GLU A 387 -9.87 15.86 18.20
CA GLU A 387 -11.12 16.18 18.90
C GLU A 387 -12.31 16.18 17.91
N ALA A 388 -12.12 16.68 16.69
CA ALA A 388 -13.11 16.62 15.62
C ALA A 388 -13.45 15.19 15.18
N ARG A 389 -12.45 14.32 14.95
CA ARG A 389 -12.65 12.89 14.63
C ARG A 389 -13.40 12.15 15.72
N GLN A 390 -13.09 12.44 16.98
CA GLN A 390 -13.76 11.82 18.14
C GLN A 390 -15.26 12.14 18.25
N ARG A 391 -15.76 13.16 17.51
CA ARG A 391 -17.21 13.41 17.36
C ARG A 391 -17.94 12.37 16.51
N ASN A 392 -17.23 11.43 15.89
CA ASN A 392 -17.76 10.25 15.20
C ASN A 392 -18.88 10.55 14.19
N GLN A 393 -18.65 11.53 13.30
CA GLN A 393 -19.66 12.01 12.34
C GLN A 393 -19.65 11.27 10.99
N GLN A 394 -18.77 10.28 10.83
CA GLN A 394 -18.68 9.43 9.65
C GLN A 394 -19.95 8.64 9.36
N LYS A 395 -20.21 8.39 8.07
CA LYS A 395 -21.41 7.69 7.58
C LYS A 395 -21.03 6.64 6.53
N LEU A 396 -21.97 5.75 6.24
CA LEU A 396 -21.88 4.85 5.11
C LEU A 396 -22.28 5.61 3.83
N GLU A 397 -21.43 5.58 2.82
CA GLU A 397 -21.63 6.26 1.52
C GLU A 397 -21.41 5.26 0.38
N GLY A 398 -22.18 5.37 -0.71
CA GLY A 398 -22.16 4.44 -1.84
C GLY A 398 -23.55 3.92 -2.22
N PRO A 399 -23.66 2.72 -2.85
CA PRO A 399 -22.56 1.80 -3.14
C PRO A 399 -21.59 2.35 -4.19
N TYR A 400 -20.34 1.93 -4.09
CA TYR A 400 -19.29 2.11 -5.10
C TYR A 400 -18.95 0.77 -5.75
N GLU A 401 -18.27 0.84 -6.89
CA GLU A 401 -17.75 -0.29 -7.65
C GLU A 401 -16.28 0.00 -8.04
N LEU A 402 -15.39 -0.99 -7.84
CA LEU A 402 -13.98 -0.85 -8.17
C LEU A 402 -13.37 -2.13 -8.74
N PHE A 403 -12.88 -2.02 -9.98
CA PHE A 403 -12.02 -3.00 -10.64
C PHE A 403 -10.57 -2.50 -10.59
N THR A 404 -9.71 -3.17 -9.84
CA THR A 404 -8.35 -2.71 -9.49
C THR A 404 -7.45 -3.89 -9.14
N SER A 405 -6.12 -3.73 -9.25
CA SER A 405 -5.18 -4.60 -8.56
C SER A 405 -5.01 -4.20 -7.08
N VAL A 406 -4.27 -5.01 -6.33
CA VAL A 406 -4.13 -4.89 -4.87
C VAL A 406 -2.65 -5.05 -4.45
N PRO A 407 -2.16 -4.34 -3.41
CA PRO A 407 -0.74 -4.39 -3.05
C PRO A 407 -0.27 -5.77 -2.55
N SER A 408 -1.11 -6.45 -1.75
CA SER A 408 -0.84 -7.79 -1.21
C SER A 408 -2.14 -8.53 -0.89
N ARG A 409 -2.28 -9.76 -1.42
CA ARG A 409 -3.46 -10.62 -1.23
C ARG A 409 -3.82 -10.95 0.23
N PRO A 410 -2.88 -11.30 1.13
CA PRO A 410 -3.24 -11.67 2.51
C PRO A 410 -3.64 -10.48 3.41
N PHE A 411 -3.07 -9.29 3.17
CA PHE A 411 -3.11 -8.17 4.13
C PHE A 411 -3.73 -6.88 3.57
N PHE A 412 -3.50 -6.60 2.29
CA PHE A 412 -4.03 -5.44 1.57
C PHE A 412 -4.93 -5.83 0.37
N PRO A 413 -5.91 -6.75 0.46
CA PRO A 413 -6.71 -7.17 -0.70
C PRO A 413 -7.84 -6.16 -1.03
N ARG A 414 -7.46 -4.93 -1.35
CA ARG A 414 -8.34 -3.78 -1.65
C ARG A 414 -7.57 -2.74 -2.47
N GLY A 415 -8.29 -1.79 -3.07
CA GLY A 415 -7.67 -0.72 -3.84
C GLY A 415 -6.96 0.31 -2.96
N PHE A 416 -5.72 0.64 -3.30
CA PHE A 416 -4.97 1.77 -2.73
C PHE A 416 -4.57 2.72 -3.86
N LEU A 417 -4.91 4.00 -3.72
CA LEU A 417 -4.88 4.99 -4.81
C LEU A 417 -3.47 5.22 -5.36
N TRP A 418 -2.49 5.34 -4.45
CA TRP A 418 -1.11 5.63 -4.83
C TRP A 418 -0.29 4.38 -5.22
N ASP A 419 -0.67 3.19 -4.72
CA ASP A 419 -0.10 1.92 -5.16
C ASP A 419 -0.45 1.61 -6.63
N GLU A 420 -1.70 1.85 -7.04
CA GLU A 420 -2.21 1.39 -8.34
C GLU A 420 -1.46 2.00 -9.53
N GLY A 421 -1.04 3.26 -9.45
CA GLY A 421 -0.21 3.87 -10.49
C GLY A 421 1.15 3.20 -10.72
N PHE A 422 1.66 2.44 -9.74
CA PHE A 422 2.81 1.57 -9.88
C PHE A 422 2.43 0.19 -10.42
N HIS A 423 1.31 -0.38 -9.95
CA HIS A 423 0.79 -1.67 -10.41
C HIS A 423 0.47 -1.68 -11.91
N LEU A 424 -0.07 -0.58 -12.43
CA LEU A 424 -0.46 -0.46 -13.82
C LEU A 424 0.74 -0.41 -14.78
N LEU A 425 1.96 -0.15 -14.31
CA LEU A 425 3.11 0.01 -15.21
C LEU A 425 3.58 -1.29 -15.87
N PRO A 426 3.71 -2.44 -15.19
CA PRO A 426 3.90 -3.72 -15.88
C PRO A 426 2.66 -4.11 -16.69
N ILE A 427 1.46 -3.96 -16.12
CA ILE A 427 0.19 -4.35 -16.79
C ILE A 427 0.01 -3.60 -18.12
N LEU A 428 0.44 -2.33 -18.22
CA LEU A 428 0.38 -1.50 -19.43
C LEU A 428 1.23 -2.02 -20.61
N ASP A 429 2.31 -2.78 -20.36
CA ASP A 429 3.02 -3.45 -21.46
C ASP A 429 2.29 -4.72 -21.93
N TRP A 430 1.55 -5.37 -21.04
CA TRP A 430 0.75 -6.55 -21.37
C TRP A 430 -0.55 -6.19 -22.09
N ASP A 431 -1.38 -5.38 -21.45
CA ASP A 431 -2.75 -5.07 -21.85
C ASP A 431 -3.13 -3.63 -21.45
N ALA A 432 -2.92 -2.72 -22.39
CA ALA A 432 -3.25 -1.31 -22.21
C ALA A 432 -4.76 -1.06 -21.97
N GLU A 433 -5.65 -1.94 -22.47
CA GLU A 433 -7.08 -1.74 -22.31
C GLU A 433 -7.58 -2.17 -20.92
N VAL A 434 -6.96 -3.19 -20.30
CA VAL A 434 -7.15 -3.47 -18.86
C VAL A 434 -6.74 -2.26 -18.02
N VAL A 435 -5.63 -1.59 -18.35
CA VAL A 435 -5.19 -0.36 -17.67
C VAL A 435 -6.18 0.79 -17.87
N MET A 436 -6.70 0.98 -19.09
CA MET A 436 -7.76 1.97 -19.36
C MET A 436 -9.03 1.67 -18.53
N GLN A 437 -9.44 0.42 -18.41
CA GLN A 437 -10.62 0.04 -17.61
C GLN A 437 -10.41 0.25 -16.10
N ILE A 438 -9.23 -0.12 -15.56
CA ILE A 438 -8.91 0.13 -14.14
C ILE A 438 -8.86 1.63 -13.84
N LEU A 439 -8.18 2.43 -14.68
CA LEU A 439 -8.16 3.89 -14.53
C LEU A 439 -9.56 4.49 -14.58
N SER A 440 -10.42 4.03 -15.50
CA SER A 440 -11.83 4.45 -15.55
C SER A 440 -12.56 4.10 -14.25
N SER A 441 -12.36 2.88 -13.72
CA SER A 441 -12.99 2.46 -12.47
C SER A 441 -12.57 3.32 -11.28
N TRP A 442 -11.28 3.70 -11.19
CA TRP A 442 -10.80 4.60 -10.14
C TRP A 442 -11.41 6.00 -10.25
N PHE A 443 -11.40 6.61 -11.44
CA PHE A 443 -11.99 7.94 -11.64
C PHE A 443 -13.54 7.93 -11.52
N ASN A 444 -14.19 6.78 -11.63
CA ASN A 444 -15.62 6.63 -11.32
C ASN A 444 -15.92 6.58 -9.81
N THR A 445 -14.92 6.37 -8.94
CA THR A 445 -15.08 6.55 -7.47
C THR A 445 -14.88 8.00 -7.01
N MET A 446 -14.57 8.92 -7.94
CA MET A 446 -14.32 10.33 -7.65
C MET A 446 -15.61 11.10 -7.40
N ASP A 447 -15.61 11.98 -6.39
CA ASP A 447 -16.77 12.82 -6.09
C ASP A 447 -16.90 14.09 -6.98
N GLU A 448 -17.92 14.91 -6.69
CA GLU A 448 -18.22 16.13 -7.44
C GLU A 448 -17.19 17.26 -7.23
N ASP A 449 -16.46 17.24 -6.12
CA ASP A 449 -15.39 18.20 -5.81
C ASP A 449 -14.06 17.78 -6.48
N GLY A 450 -13.86 16.48 -6.68
CA GLY A 450 -12.68 15.89 -7.36
C GLY A 450 -11.82 14.99 -6.47
N TRP A 451 -12.28 14.66 -5.26
CA TRP A 451 -11.59 13.77 -4.34
C TRP A 451 -11.77 12.30 -4.73
N ILE A 452 -10.73 11.49 -4.48
CA ILE A 452 -10.77 10.02 -4.54
C ILE A 452 -10.24 9.50 -3.20
N PRO A 453 -10.98 8.65 -2.47
CA PRO A 453 -10.48 8.00 -1.25
C PRO A 453 -9.15 7.26 -1.48
N ARG A 454 -8.19 7.46 -0.56
CA ARG A 454 -6.85 6.85 -0.64
C ARG A 454 -6.88 5.32 -0.55
N GLU A 455 -7.86 4.78 0.15
CA GLU A 455 -7.99 3.35 0.46
C GLU A 455 -9.47 2.96 0.31
N GLN A 456 -9.78 2.12 -0.67
CA GLN A 456 -11.13 1.84 -1.15
C GLN A 456 -11.70 0.59 -0.47
N ILE A 457 -12.26 0.80 0.72
CA ILE A 457 -12.70 -0.27 1.62
C ILE A 457 -14.19 -0.58 1.38
N LEU A 458 -14.50 -1.21 0.25
CA LEU A 458 -15.89 -1.43 -0.19
C LEU A 458 -16.53 -2.64 0.50
N GLY A 459 -17.58 -2.41 1.29
CA GLY A 459 -18.43 -3.46 1.86
C GLY A 459 -17.86 -4.18 3.10
N ALA A 460 -18.59 -5.19 3.58
CA ALA A 460 -18.25 -5.89 4.84
C ALA A 460 -17.00 -6.78 4.72
N GLU A 461 -16.81 -7.47 3.59
CA GLU A 461 -15.65 -8.34 3.33
C GLU A 461 -14.33 -7.53 3.38
N ALA A 462 -14.29 -6.35 2.74
CA ALA A 462 -13.12 -5.47 2.76
C ALA A 462 -12.85 -4.93 4.18
N ARG A 463 -13.89 -4.44 4.88
CA ARG A 463 -13.77 -3.92 6.25
C ARG A 463 -13.25 -4.96 7.25
N SER A 464 -13.56 -6.24 7.09
CA SER A 464 -13.03 -7.30 7.98
C SER A 464 -11.50 -7.46 7.97
N LYS A 465 -10.81 -6.86 6.98
CA LYS A 465 -9.34 -6.83 6.87
C LYS A 465 -8.74 -5.46 7.21
N VAL A 466 -9.49 -4.57 7.87
CA VAL A 466 -9.05 -3.22 8.27
C VAL A 466 -9.47 -2.89 9.71
N PRO A 467 -8.54 -2.54 10.62
CA PRO A 467 -8.89 -2.02 11.94
C PRO A 467 -9.80 -0.78 11.85
N GLN A 468 -10.74 -0.64 12.79
CA GLN A 468 -11.84 0.33 12.69
C GLN A 468 -11.34 1.79 12.57
N GLU A 469 -10.25 2.11 13.23
CA GLU A 469 -9.56 3.40 13.23
C GLU A 469 -9.03 3.83 11.84
N PHE A 470 -8.77 2.87 10.93
CA PHE A 470 -8.29 3.14 9.57
C PHE A 470 -9.40 3.04 8.51
N GLN A 471 -10.63 2.68 8.88
CA GLN A 471 -11.73 2.55 7.91
C GLN A 471 -12.23 3.90 7.40
N VAL A 472 -12.21 4.95 8.23
CA VAL A 472 -12.79 6.26 7.91
C VAL A 472 -11.94 7.03 6.90
N GLN A 473 -12.54 7.41 5.78
CA GLN A 473 -11.94 8.25 4.75
C GLN A 473 -12.41 9.71 4.88
N TYR A 474 -11.54 10.68 4.54
CA TYR A 474 -11.78 12.11 4.77
C TYR A 474 -11.62 12.93 3.46
N PRO A 475 -12.63 13.70 3.00
CA PRO A 475 -12.62 14.40 1.69
C PRO A 475 -11.57 15.49 1.47
N HIS A 476 -10.76 15.81 2.48
CA HIS A 476 -9.64 16.77 2.42
C HIS A 476 -8.27 16.08 2.51
N TYR A 477 -8.23 14.75 2.73
CA TYR A 477 -7.01 13.95 2.75
C TYR A 477 -6.68 13.45 1.34
N ALA A 478 -5.52 13.86 0.84
CA ALA A 478 -4.98 13.45 -0.45
C ALA A 478 -4.06 12.23 -0.34
N ASN A 479 -3.60 11.75 -1.50
CA ASN A 479 -2.56 10.72 -1.62
C ASN A 479 -1.66 11.00 -2.85
N PRO A 480 -0.48 10.40 -3.01
CA PRO A 480 0.31 10.61 -4.23
C PRO A 480 -0.47 10.25 -5.51
N PRO A 481 -0.56 11.14 -6.51
CA PRO A 481 -1.41 11.01 -7.69
C PRO A 481 -0.80 10.08 -8.76
N THR A 482 -0.40 8.87 -8.36
CA THR A 482 0.44 7.99 -9.18
C THR A 482 -0.26 7.43 -10.42
N LEU A 483 -1.60 7.48 -10.49
CA LEU A 483 -2.37 7.19 -11.70
C LEU A 483 -1.89 8.02 -12.91
N PHE A 484 -1.37 9.23 -12.67
CA PHE A 484 -0.78 10.08 -13.70
C PHE A 484 0.56 9.54 -14.26
N ILE A 485 1.25 8.63 -13.56
CA ILE A 485 2.44 7.92 -14.07
C ILE A 485 2.02 6.85 -15.10
N ALA A 486 0.91 6.15 -14.86
CA ALA A 486 0.34 5.21 -15.82
C ALA A 486 -0.17 5.94 -17.08
N LEU A 487 -0.80 7.11 -16.90
CA LEU A 487 -1.16 8.01 -18.01
C LEU A 487 0.07 8.53 -18.77
N GLU A 488 1.15 8.94 -18.07
CA GLU A 488 2.42 9.37 -18.70
C GLU A 488 2.96 8.28 -19.63
N ALA A 489 3.01 7.04 -19.14
CA ALA A 489 3.51 5.89 -19.88
C ALA A 489 2.61 5.48 -21.05
N LEU A 490 1.29 5.60 -20.92
CA LEU A 490 0.33 5.32 -21.99
C LEU A 490 0.45 6.36 -23.11
N VAL A 491 0.57 7.65 -22.77
CA VAL A 491 0.80 8.73 -23.75
C VAL A 491 2.19 8.60 -24.39
N ASP A 492 3.23 8.19 -23.65
CA ASP A 492 4.56 7.92 -24.21
C ASP A 492 4.54 6.78 -25.25
N LYS A 493 3.75 5.71 -25.03
CA LYS A 493 3.49 4.66 -26.04
C LYS A 493 2.77 5.22 -27.27
N LEU A 494 1.69 6.01 -27.08
CA LEU A 494 0.90 6.59 -28.18
C LEU A 494 1.74 7.46 -29.13
N VAL A 495 2.64 8.27 -28.59
CA VAL A 495 3.50 9.17 -29.39
C VAL A 495 4.80 8.51 -29.87
N GLY A 496 4.97 7.20 -29.66
CA GLY A 496 6.09 6.42 -30.21
C GLY A 496 7.46 6.73 -29.61
N LYS A 497 7.54 7.16 -28.35
CA LYS A 497 8.84 7.45 -27.69
C LYS A 497 9.68 6.18 -27.50
N THR A 498 10.99 6.33 -27.66
CA THR A 498 11.98 5.24 -27.64
C THR A 498 12.25 4.69 -26.24
N GLY A 499 11.56 3.61 -25.89
CA GLY A 499 11.81 2.83 -24.65
C GLY A 499 10.56 2.26 -23.98
N SER A 500 9.36 2.65 -24.41
CA SER A 500 8.09 2.31 -23.75
C SER A 500 7.56 0.90 -24.07
N GLY A 501 8.37 -0.15 -23.86
CA GLY A 501 7.93 -1.56 -23.85
C GLY A 501 7.28 -2.08 -25.15
N ALA A 502 6.36 -3.05 -25.00
CA ALA A 502 5.64 -3.67 -26.12
C ALA A 502 4.60 -2.73 -26.78
N ALA A 503 4.14 -3.13 -27.98
CA ALA A 503 3.13 -2.40 -28.74
C ALA A 503 1.83 -2.20 -27.96
N LEU A 504 1.19 -1.05 -28.17
CA LEU A 504 -0.05 -0.66 -27.48
C LEU A 504 -1.23 -1.55 -27.92
N GLU A 505 -1.30 -1.86 -29.22
CA GLU A 505 -2.28 -2.76 -29.81
C GLU A 505 -1.94 -4.24 -29.58
N HIS A 506 -2.93 -5.01 -29.13
CA HIS A 506 -2.96 -6.47 -29.30
C HIS A 506 -4.39 -6.93 -29.58
N LYS A 507 -4.62 -8.23 -29.83
CA LYS A 507 -5.92 -8.73 -30.29
C LYS A 507 -6.59 -9.73 -29.36
N VAL A 508 -7.91 -9.62 -29.26
CA VAL A 508 -8.83 -10.62 -28.69
C VAL A 508 -9.92 -10.89 -29.71
N GLY A 509 -10.00 -12.13 -30.17
CA GLY A 509 -10.84 -12.51 -31.31
C GLY A 509 -10.49 -11.73 -32.57
N SER A 510 -11.51 -11.13 -33.18
CA SER A 510 -11.35 -10.20 -34.32
C SER A 510 -10.86 -8.81 -33.93
N ASN A 511 -10.91 -8.44 -32.65
CA ASN A 511 -10.87 -7.06 -32.21
C ASN A 511 -9.45 -6.65 -31.80
N THR A 512 -9.02 -5.46 -32.25
CA THR A 512 -7.82 -4.79 -31.73
C THR A 512 -8.19 -4.04 -30.45
N LEU A 513 -7.53 -4.38 -29.35
CA LEU A 513 -7.64 -3.70 -28.07
C LEU A 513 -6.76 -2.45 -28.05
N ALA A 514 -7.23 -1.39 -27.41
CA ALA A 514 -6.52 -0.11 -27.28
C ALA A 514 -5.93 0.45 -28.60
N ALA A 515 -6.68 0.39 -29.70
CA ALA A 515 -6.30 1.06 -30.94
C ALA A 515 -6.18 2.58 -30.73
N PRO A 516 -5.22 3.30 -31.35
CA PRO A 516 -4.94 4.71 -31.05
C PRO A 516 -6.16 5.64 -31.05
N GLU A 517 -7.13 5.42 -31.94
CA GLU A 517 -8.38 6.21 -31.97
C GLU A 517 -9.34 5.88 -30.81
N SER A 518 -9.40 4.63 -30.32
CA SER A 518 -10.20 4.30 -29.13
C SER A 518 -9.53 4.80 -27.85
N VAL A 519 -8.19 4.78 -27.77
CA VAL A 519 -7.46 5.41 -26.66
C VAL A 519 -7.64 6.94 -26.69
N LYS A 520 -7.68 7.56 -27.87
CA LYS A 520 -7.98 9.00 -27.99
C LYS A 520 -9.41 9.32 -27.54
N SER A 521 -10.41 8.58 -28.02
CA SER A 521 -11.82 8.72 -27.59
C SER A 521 -11.98 8.54 -26.07
N TRP A 522 -11.30 7.55 -25.50
CA TRP A 522 -11.25 7.33 -24.05
C TRP A 522 -10.59 8.49 -23.30
N LEU A 523 -9.45 8.99 -23.77
CA LEU A 523 -8.80 10.17 -23.17
C LEU A 523 -9.71 11.40 -23.23
N GLN A 524 -10.49 11.61 -24.30
CA GLN A 524 -11.44 12.72 -24.38
C GLN A 524 -12.55 12.63 -23.31
N GLN A 525 -13.03 11.43 -23.00
CA GLN A 525 -14.03 11.21 -21.95
C GLN A 525 -13.43 11.29 -20.53
N LEU A 526 -12.19 10.83 -20.35
CA LEU A 526 -11.49 10.89 -19.06
C LEU A 526 -10.99 12.32 -18.72
N TYR A 527 -10.64 13.12 -19.73
CA TYR A 527 -9.94 14.40 -19.56
C TYR A 527 -10.63 15.38 -18.58
N PRO A 528 -11.96 15.61 -18.62
CA PRO A 528 -12.64 16.45 -17.62
C PRO A 528 -12.52 15.94 -16.18
N LEU A 529 -12.38 14.62 -15.98
CA LEU A 529 -12.17 14.02 -14.66
C LEU A 529 -10.72 14.25 -14.18
N LEU A 530 -9.74 14.14 -15.09
CA LEU A 530 -8.34 14.52 -14.80
C LEU A 530 -8.21 15.99 -14.40
N GLN A 531 -8.92 16.88 -15.10
CA GLN A 531 -8.98 18.30 -14.77
C GLN A 531 -9.59 18.54 -13.39
N ARG A 532 -10.75 17.94 -13.08
CA ARG A 532 -11.40 18.08 -11.77
C ARG A 532 -10.47 17.62 -10.64
N ASN A 533 -9.88 16.44 -10.76
CA ASN A 533 -8.97 15.91 -9.76
C ASN A 533 -7.75 16.82 -9.54
N PHE A 534 -7.11 17.30 -10.62
CA PHE A 534 -5.95 18.20 -10.50
C PHE A 534 -6.29 19.54 -9.86
N GLU A 535 -7.41 20.16 -10.22
CA GLU A 535 -7.83 21.42 -9.58
C GLU A 535 -8.28 21.17 -8.13
N TRP A 536 -8.81 19.98 -7.78
CA TRP A 536 -9.05 19.56 -6.39
C TRP A 536 -7.76 19.47 -5.57
N TYR A 537 -6.71 18.83 -6.09
CA TYR A 537 -5.39 18.80 -5.42
C TYR A 537 -4.86 20.23 -5.23
N ARG A 538 -5.02 21.11 -6.23
CA ARG A 538 -4.58 22.51 -6.15
C ARG A 538 -5.39 23.36 -5.17
N LYS A 539 -6.68 23.08 -5.02
CA LYS A 539 -7.60 23.74 -4.07
C LYS A 539 -7.30 23.30 -2.63
N THR A 540 -7.21 22.00 -2.39
CA THR A 540 -7.21 21.43 -1.03
C THR A 540 -5.82 21.30 -0.40
N GLN A 541 -4.79 21.01 -1.20
CA GLN A 541 -3.42 20.79 -0.70
C GLN A 541 -2.54 22.03 -0.90
N TRP A 542 -3.12 23.22 -1.10
CA TRP A 542 -2.41 24.49 -1.18
C TRP A 542 -1.63 24.78 0.12
N GLY A 543 -0.44 25.39 0.00
CA GLY A 543 0.41 25.81 1.10
C GLY A 543 0.78 27.29 1.00
N ASP A 544 0.89 27.98 2.14
CA ASP A 544 1.05 29.42 2.16
C ASP A 544 2.49 29.90 1.89
N ILE A 545 2.57 30.93 1.06
CA ILE A 545 3.79 31.65 0.66
C ILE A 545 3.79 33.05 1.29
N LYS A 546 2.61 33.66 1.46
CA LYS A 546 2.45 35.11 1.66
C LYS A 546 2.46 35.54 3.12
N SER A 547 1.94 34.72 4.04
CA SER A 547 1.95 35.06 5.47
C SER A 547 3.34 34.89 6.12
N TYR A 548 4.32 34.38 5.36
CA TYR A 548 5.67 34.03 5.81
C TYR A 548 6.78 34.63 4.91
N ASP A 549 6.45 35.71 4.19
CA ASP A 549 7.36 36.50 3.32
C ASP A 549 8.29 35.69 2.39
N ARG A 550 7.80 34.55 1.86
CA ARG A 550 8.59 33.68 0.98
C ARG A 550 8.68 34.24 -0.45
N GLU A 551 9.89 34.43 -0.96
CA GLU A 551 10.11 34.74 -2.37
C GLU A 551 9.98 33.48 -3.24
N ALA A 552 9.19 33.56 -4.32
CA ALA A 552 9.02 32.50 -5.31
C ALA A 552 8.57 33.07 -6.66
N PHE A 553 8.91 32.41 -7.76
CA PHE A 553 8.51 32.81 -9.12
C PHE A 553 6.99 32.93 -9.30
N ASN A 554 6.19 32.13 -8.59
CA ASN A 554 4.73 32.23 -8.58
C ASN A 554 4.14 32.12 -7.16
N SER A 555 3.45 33.19 -6.71
CA SER A 555 2.81 33.28 -5.39
C SER A 555 1.49 32.50 -5.23
N LYS A 556 1.33 31.40 -5.99
CA LYS A 556 0.20 30.44 -5.92
C LYS A 556 0.62 28.97 -5.88
N GLU A 557 1.78 28.62 -6.43
CA GLU A 557 2.16 27.23 -6.69
C GLU A 557 3.07 26.68 -5.58
N ALA A 558 2.52 26.55 -4.37
CA ALA A 558 3.16 25.87 -3.25
C ALA A 558 2.12 25.05 -2.49
N TYR A 559 2.57 23.99 -1.83
CA TYR A 559 1.70 22.87 -1.45
C TYR A 559 2.07 22.25 -0.10
N ARG A 560 1.06 21.89 0.70
CA ARG A 560 1.19 21.22 2.01
C ARG A 560 0.21 20.05 2.11
N TRP A 561 0.72 18.89 2.53
CA TRP A 561 -0.12 17.71 2.86
C TRP A 561 -1.02 18.04 4.05
N ARG A 562 -2.33 17.84 3.91
CA ARG A 562 -3.30 17.84 5.02
C ARG A 562 -3.29 16.50 5.76
N GLY A 563 -3.80 16.47 6.99
CA GLY A 563 -3.97 15.26 7.78
C GLY A 563 -2.72 14.77 8.51
N ARG A 564 -1.72 15.63 8.74
CA ARG A 564 -0.50 15.23 9.43
C ARG A 564 -0.62 15.26 10.96
N THR A 565 0.11 14.38 11.62
CA THR A 565 0.35 14.40 13.06
C THR A 565 1.81 14.76 13.36
N PRO A 566 2.22 14.84 14.64
CA PRO A 566 3.64 14.93 15.00
C PRO A 566 4.45 13.69 14.63
N ARG A 567 3.82 12.51 14.46
CA ARG A 567 4.53 11.26 14.12
C ARG A 567 4.43 10.86 12.65
N HIS A 568 3.31 11.15 11.99
CA HIS A 568 2.98 10.56 10.69
C HIS A 568 2.36 11.54 9.70
N ILE A 569 2.60 11.31 8.40
CA ILE A 569 1.87 11.92 7.27
C ILE A 569 1.33 10.82 6.35
N LEU A 570 0.24 10.15 6.78
CA LEU A 570 -0.41 9.03 6.06
C LEU A 570 -0.95 9.42 4.66
N THR A 571 -1.18 10.72 4.45
CA THR A 571 -1.56 11.30 3.17
C THR A 571 -0.39 11.36 2.18
N SER A 572 0.86 11.41 2.65
CA SER A 572 2.04 11.40 1.76
C SER A 572 2.40 10.01 1.22
N GLY A 573 1.91 8.94 1.85
CA GLY A 573 2.34 7.55 1.59
C GLY A 573 3.73 7.20 2.12
N LEU A 574 4.47 8.16 2.70
CA LEU A 574 5.75 7.96 3.38
C LEU A 574 5.56 8.16 4.89
N ASP A 575 4.71 7.30 5.46
CA ASP A 575 3.97 7.51 6.72
C ASP A 575 4.81 8.05 7.88
N ASP A 576 5.88 7.37 8.30
CA ASP A 576 6.72 7.73 9.46
C ASP A 576 7.97 8.56 9.10
N TYR A 577 8.13 8.98 7.84
CA TYR A 577 9.31 9.71 7.39
C TYR A 577 9.49 11.02 8.18
N PRO A 578 10.70 11.38 8.63
CA PRO A 578 10.90 12.57 9.46
C PRO A 578 10.62 13.88 8.69
N ARG A 579 9.81 14.74 9.32
CA ARG A 579 9.31 16.03 8.81
C ARG A 579 9.54 17.11 9.87
N ALA A 580 9.21 18.36 9.55
CA ALA A 580 9.24 19.49 10.48
C ALA A 580 8.54 19.17 11.83
N GLN A 581 9.17 19.62 12.93
CA GLN A 581 8.70 19.45 14.31
C GLN A 581 8.85 20.77 15.09
N PRO A 582 7.81 21.23 15.81
CA PRO A 582 6.44 20.71 15.78
C PRO A 582 5.79 20.90 14.40
N PRO A 583 4.67 20.21 14.10
CA PRO A 583 3.89 20.49 12.90
C PRO A 583 3.41 21.95 12.86
N HIS A 584 3.45 22.59 11.70
CA HIS A 584 3.08 23.99 11.52
C HIS A 584 2.19 24.22 10.27
N PRO A 585 1.11 25.02 10.34
CA PRO A 585 0.24 25.33 9.20
C PRO A 585 0.97 25.88 7.96
N GLY A 586 2.06 26.62 8.20
CA GLY A 586 2.93 27.21 7.18
C GLY A 586 4.00 26.28 6.58
N GLU A 587 3.90 24.96 6.76
CA GLU A 587 4.79 24.01 6.07
C GLU A 587 4.55 23.98 4.56
N LEU A 588 5.60 23.63 3.79
CA LEU A 588 5.55 23.30 2.37
C LEU A 588 6.31 21.99 2.15
N HIS A 589 5.71 21.05 1.42
CA HIS A 589 6.23 19.69 1.26
C HIS A 589 6.80 19.44 -0.14
N VAL A 590 8.09 19.09 -0.23
CA VAL A 590 8.81 19.02 -1.52
C VAL A 590 8.37 17.84 -2.39
N ASP A 591 8.00 16.73 -1.76
CA ASP A 591 7.40 15.56 -2.41
C ASP A 591 6.05 15.90 -3.04
N LEU A 592 5.21 16.68 -2.37
CA LEU A 592 3.91 17.10 -2.88
C LEU A 592 4.03 18.05 -4.07
N ILE A 593 4.81 19.13 -4.00
CA ILE A 593 5.01 20.03 -5.15
C ILE A 593 5.65 19.29 -6.35
N SER A 594 6.51 18.30 -6.09
CA SER A 594 7.06 17.41 -7.13
C SER A 594 5.97 16.58 -7.83
N TRP A 595 5.01 16.04 -7.07
CA TRP A 595 3.83 15.38 -7.62
C TRP A 595 2.94 16.34 -8.44
N MET A 596 2.73 17.57 -7.97
CA MET A 596 1.98 18.59 -8.72
C MET A 596 2.68 18.97 -10.03
N GLY A 597 4.02 18.94 -10.06
CA GLY A 597 4.83 19.06 -11.28
C GLY A 597 4.59 17.91 -12.26
N LEU A 598 4.47 16.67 -11.76
CA LEU A 598 4.13 15.50 -12.59
C LEU A 598 2.70 15.56 -13.13
N MET A 599 1.70 15.92 -12.30
CA MET A 599 0.30 16.06 -12.76
C MET A 599 0.16 17.17 -13.81
N SER A 600 0.69 18.36 -13.53
CA SER A 600 0.58 19.53 -14.43
C SER A 600 1.26 19.26 -15.78
N ARG A 601 2.44 18.63 -15.78
CA ARG A 601 3.11 18.15 -17.00
C ARG A 601 2.23 17.17 -17.77
N ASN A 602 1.58 16.21 -17.09
CA ASN A 602 0.75 15.21 -17.77
C ASN A 602 -0.54 15.80 -18.36
N ILE A 603 -1.24 16.67 -17.64
CA ILE A 603 -2.46 17.30 -18.17
C ILE A 603 -2.13 18.28 -19.31
N HIS A 604 -1.02 19.01 -19.25
CA HIS A 604 -0.50 19.80 -20.38
C HIS A 604 -0.25 18.91 -21.62
N ARG A 605 0.43 17.76 -21.45
CA ARG A 605 0.68 16.82 -22.54
C ARG A 605 -0.58 16.18 -23.12
N ILE A 606 -1.56 15.83 -22.27
CA ILE A 606 -2.83 15.25 -22.72
C ILE A 606 -3.65 16.32 -23.47
N ALA A 607 -3.68 17.56 -22.99
CA ALA A 607 -4.33 18.68 -23.70
C ALA A 607 -3.76 18.84 -25.12
N GLY A 608 -2.43 18.88 -25.28
CA GLY A 608 -1.78 18.95 -26.59
C GLY A 608 -2.10 17.74 -27.49
N PHE A 609 -2.13 16.52 -26.94
CA PHE A 609 -2.53 15.30 -27.69
C PHE A 609 -4.01 15.33 -28.14
N LEU A 610 -4.90 15.88 -27.31
CA LEU A 610 -6.31 16.07 -27.63
C LEU A 610 -6.57 17.31 -28.53
N SER A 611 -5.58 18.20 -28.68
CA SER A 611 -5.65 19.50 -29.38
C SER A 611 -6.45 20.58 -28.63
N GLU A 612 -6.55 20.48 -27.31
CA GLU A 612 -7.17 21.48 -26.42
C GLU A 612 -6.19 22.64 -26.13
N THR A 613 -6.00 23.52 -27.11
CA THR A 613 -4.88 24.49 -27.15
C THR A 613 -4.88 25.53 -26.02
N ASP A 614 -6.04 26.01 -25.59
CA ASP A 614 -6.13 26.96 -24.47
C ASP A 614 -5.74 26.30 -23.14
N ASP A 615 -6.13 25.05 -22.93
CA ASP A 615 -5.74 24.25 -21.76
C ASP A 615 -4.27 23.83 -21.83
N GLU A 616 -3.75 23.45 -23.00
CA GLU A 616 -2.31 23.20 -23.19
C GLU A 616 -1.48 24.42 -22.74
N ALA A 617 -1.90 25.62 -23.13
CA ALA A 617 -1.28 26.88 -22.74
C ALA A 617 -1.54 27.31 -21.29
N LYS A 618 -2.63 26.85 -20.65
CA LYS A 618 -2.92 27.02 -19.22
C LYS A 618 -2.00 26.13 -18.38
N TYR A 619 -2.05 24.82 -18.62
CA TYR A 619 -1.31 23.83 -17.83
C TYR A 619 0.21 23.89 -18.06
N GLY A 620 0.67 24.27 -19.26
CA GLY A 620 2.09 24.54 -19.51
C GLY A 620 2.66 25.69 -18.65
N LYS A 621 1.88 26.74 -18.40
CA LYS A 621 2.28 27.85 -17.49
C LYS A 621 2.32 27.40 -16.03
N ILE A 622 1.39 26.54 -15.62
CA ILE A 622 1.34 25.98 -14.26
C ILE A 622 2.54 25.05 -14.04
N ALA A 623 2.85 24.17 -15.00
CA ALA A 623 4.00 23.27 -14.92
C ALA A 623 5.33 24.02 -14.84
N GLU A 624 5.56 25.05 -15.67
CA GLU A 624 6.78 25.87 -15.61
C GLU A 624 6.87 26.71 -14.33
N ALA A 625 5.74 27.15 -13.77
CA ALA A 625 5.71 27.85 -12.48
C ALA A 625 6.06 26.91 -11.32
N ILE A 626 5.47 25.71 -11.27
CA ILE A 626 5.81 24.67 -10.29
C ILE A 626 7.28 24.29 -10.39
N ARG A 627 7.79 24.04 -11.61
CA ARG A 627 9.18 23.66 -11.85
C ARG A 627 10.20 24.70 -11.37
N ARG A 628 9.85 25.99 -11.34
CA ARG A 628 10.70 27.04 -10.74
C ARG A 628 10.51 27.14 -9.24
N ASN A 629 9.28 27.11 -8.76
CA ASN A 629 8.99 27.13 -7.32
C ASN A 629 9.63 25.96 -6.55
N ILE A 630 9.89 24.82 -7.19
CA ILE A 630 10.70 23.72 -6.61
C ILE A 630 12.13 24.20 -6.29
N ASP A 631 12.80 24.89 -7.22
CA ASP A 631 14.14 25.45 -6.98
C ASP A 631 14.04 26.60 -5.96
N ASP A 632 13.11 27.55 -6.13
CA ASP A 632 12.99 28.77 -5.30
C ASP A 632 12.65 28.49 -3.82
N LEU A 633 11.70 27.57 -3.56
CA LEU A 633 11.17 27.33 -2.21
C LEU A 633 11.89 26.20 -1.46
N HIS A 634 12.39 25.18 -2.17
CA HIS A 634 12.84 23.93 -1.55
C HIS A 634 14.34 23.64 -1.66
N TRP A 635 15.11 24.37 -2.48
CA TRP A 635 16.55 24.15 -2.55
C TRP A 635 17.29 24.78 -1.37
N SER A 636 17.86 23.94 -0.48
CA SER A 636 18.78 24.41 0.54
C SER A 636 20.20 24.51 -0.01
N GLN A 637 20.68 25.75 -0.16
CA GLN A 637 22.04 26.03 -0.61
C GLN A 637 23.12 25.64 0.42
N GLU A 638 22.78 25.57 1.72
CA GLU A 638 23.66 25.08 2.78
C GLU A 638 23.79 23.54 2.71
N HIS A 639 22.66 22.84 2.73
CA HIS A 639 22.65 21.36 2.76
C HIS A 639 22.88 20.71 1.37
N ARG A 640 22.94 21.53 0.30
CA ARG A 640 23.09 21.13 -1.12
C ARG A 640 22.04 20.11 -1.56
N THR A 641 20.80 20.29 -1.13
CA THR A 641 19.74 19.32 -1.37
C THR A 641 18.36 19.97 -1.31
N TYR A 642 17.34 19.28 -1.81
CA TYR A 642 15.97 19.75 -1.66
C TYR A 642 15.40 19.32 -0.30
N CYS A 643 14.59 20.17 0.31
CA CYS A 643 14.09 20.01 1.67
C CYS A 643 12.63 20.44 1.77
N ASP A 644 11.91 19.93 2.77
CA ASP A 644 10.66 20.57 3.17
C ASP A 644 10.97 21.96 3.74
N ALA A 645 10.01 22.89 3.66
CA ALA A 645 10.13 24.20 4.29
C ALA A 645 9.09 24.32 5.42
N THR A 646 9.46 25.00 6.50
CA THR A 646 8.55 25.34 7.61
C THR A 646 8.79 26.79 8.05
N VAL A 647 8.28 27.15 9.22
CA VAL A 647 8.40 28.47 9.84
C VAL A 647 8.89 28.26 11.27
N ASP A 648 9.78 29.12 11.77
CA ASP A 648 10.34 29.01 13.12
C ASP A 648 9.65 29.91 14.18
N ASP A 649 10.16 29.89 15.42
CA ASP A 649 9.68 30.70 16.55
C ASP A 649 9.77 32.23 16.34
N TYR A 650 10.42 32.68 15.26
CA TYR A 650 10.57 34.08 14.88
C TYR A 650 9.70 34.49 13.68
N GLU A 651 8.87 33.58 13.17
CA GLU A 651 8.08 33.69 11.93
C GLU A 651 8.95 33.67 10.65
N GLU A 652 10.21 33.24 10.72
CA GLU A 652 11.13 33.14 9.57
C GLU A 652 11.02 31.77 8.87
N SER A 653 11.09 31.76 7.53
CA SER A 653 10.97 30.54 6.72
C SER A 653 12.28 29.75 6.68
N VAL A 654 12.26 28.50 7.16
CA VAL A 654 13.46 27.64 7.30
C VAL A 654 13.31 26.28 6.58
N HIS A 655 14.43 25.71 6.12
CA HIS A 655 14.46 24.38 5.48
C HIS A 655 14.66 23.26 6.51
N VAL A 656 13.92 22.16 6.35
CA VAL A 656 14.04 20.94 7.17
C VAL A 656 14.57 19.80 6.30
N CYS A 657 15.88 19.58 6.39
CA CYS A 657 16.64 18.80 5.41
C CYS A 657 16.92 17.35 5.86
N HIS A 658 15.85 16.57 6.07
CA HIS A 658 15.96 15.12 6.24
C HIS A 658 16.29 14.46 4.90
N LYS A 659 17.58 14.15 4.68
CA LYS A 659 18.08 13.55 3.43
C LYS A 659 17.54 12.14 3.23
N GLY A 660 16.92 11.90 2.09
CA GLY A 660 16.30 10.62 1.75
C GLY A 660 15.54 10.70 0.44
N TYR A 661 14.54 9.83 0.26
CA TYR A 661 13.62 9.88 -0.88
C TYR A 661 13.03 11.29 -1.06
N ILE A 662 12.61 11.95 0.02
CA ILE A 662 12.02 13.31 0.01
C ILE A 662 12.93 14.33 -0.70
N SER A 663 14.21 14.38 -0.34
CA SER A 663 15.21 15.25 -0.97
C SER A 663 15.49 14.98 -2.45
N ILE A 664 15.02 13.85 -3.00
CA ILE A 664 15.19 13.48 -4.42
C ILE A 664 13.87 13.32 -5.18
N PHE A 665 12.71 13.65 -4.57
CA PHE A 665 11.42 13.67 -5.28
C PHE A 665 11.40 14.55 -6.55
N PRO A 666 12.02 15.74 -6.58
CA PRO A 666 12.14 16.54 -7.80
C PRO A 666 12.80 15.79 -8.97
N PHE A 667 13.74 14.89 -8.66
CA PHE A 667 14.37 14.02 -9.66
C PHE A 667 13.47 12.82 -10.00
N MET A 668 12.96 12.08 -9.01
CA MET A 668 12.09 10.90 -9.22
C MET A 668 10.81 11.20 -10.01
N THR A 669 10.32 12.44 -9.95
CA THR A 669 9.12 12.91 -10.68
C THR A 669 9.44 13.54 -12.04
N GLY A 670 10.71 13.62 -12.44
CA GLY A 670 11.13 14.17 -13.74
C GLY A 670 11.11 15.70 -13.82
N ASN A 671 11.19 16.42 -12.70
CA ASN A 671 11.28 17.89 -12.67
C ASN A 671 12.73 18.42 -12.75
N VAL A 672 13.73 17.60 -12.37
CA VAL A 672 15.17 17.91 -12.50
C VAL A 672 15.72 17.34 -13.81
N GLY A 673 15.75 18.16 -14.87
CA GLY A 673 16.26 17.80 -16.20
C GLY A 673 17.80 17.83 -16.34
N PRO A 674 18.35 17.41 -17.50
CA PRO A 674 19.80 17.27 -17.74
C PRO A 674 20.61 18.57 -17.62
N ASP A 675 19.94 19.72 -17.83
CA ASP A 675 20.51 21.07 -17.76
C ASP A 675 20.24 21.77 -16.40
N ASN A 676 19.52 21.13 -15.45
CA ASN A 676 19.29 21.72 -14.12
C ASN A 676 20.62 21.72 -13.32
N GLN A 677 20.98 22.88 -12.77
CA GLN A 677 22.24 23.11 -12.06
C GLN A 677 22.46 22.19 -10.84
N HIS A 678 21.36 21.75 -10.21
CA HIS A 678 21.35 20.92 -9.00
C HIS A 678 21.44 19.41 -9.29
N LEU A 679 21.29 18.99 -10.57
CA LEU A 679 21.33 17.56 -10.94
C LEU A 679 22.63 16.88 -10.50
N LYS A 680 23.77 17.58 -10.50
CA LYS A 680 25.04 17.04 -10.00
C LYS A 680 24.92 16.63 -8.53
N ASP A 681 24.41 17.53 -7.69
CA ASP A 681 24.35 17.34 -6.23
C ASP A 681 23.26 16.31 -5.83
N VAL A 682 22.17 16.23 -6.59
CA VAL A 682 21.20 15.13 -6.46
C VAL A 682 21.85 13.78 -6.74
N LEU A 683 22.65 13.67 -7.81
CA LEU A 683 23.37 12.43 -8.11
C LEU A 683 24.50 12.14 -7.12
N ASP A 684 25.13 13.15 -6.52
CA ASP A 684 26.08 12.96 -5.40
C ASP A 684 25.38 12.36 -4.17
N LEU A 685 24.18 12.86 -3.82
CA LEU A 685 23.41 12.32 -2.68
C LEU A 685 22.92 10.89 -2.93
N ILE A 686 22.51 10.57 -4.17
CA ILE A 686 22.07 9.21 -4.53
C ILE A 686 23.25 8.23 -4.54
N GLU A 687 24.48 8.65 -4.89
CA GLU A 687 25.66 7.78 -5.03
C GLU A 687 26.51 7.64 -3.73
N ASP A 688 26.30 8.47 -2.70
CA ASP A 688 27.00 8.35 -1.40
C ASP A 688 26.51 7.12 -0.60
N GLU A 689 27.40 6.14 -0.40
CA GLU A 689 27.13 4.91 0.37
C GLU A 689 26.86 5.17 1.86
N GLU A 690 27.38 6.28 2.38
CA GLU A 690 27.12 6.75 3.74
C GLU A 690 25.85 7.62 3.84
N GLU A 691 25.19 7.95 2.72
CA GLU A 691 23.85 8.54 2.72
C GLU A 691 22.83 7.49 2.24
N LEU A 692 22.55 7.46 0.93
CA LEU A 692 21.40 6.77 0.35
C LEU A 692 21.78 5.49 -0.42
N TRP A 693 23.01 5.34 -0.91
CA TRP A 693 23.38 4.17 -1.71
C TRP A 693 23.60 2.94 -0.83
N SER A 694 22.99 1.80 -1.18
CA SER A 694 23.29 0.50 -0.57
C SER A 694 23.52 -0.59 -1.63
N PRO A 695 24.15 -1.72 -1.27
CA PRO A 695 24.24 -2.91 -2.12
C PRO A 695 22.89 -3.50 -2.53
N HIS A 696 21.79 -3.05 -1.91
CA HIS A 696 20.45 -3.58 -2.07
C HIS A 696 19.47 -2.61 -2.78
N GLY A 697 19.85 -1.35 -2.93
CA GLY A 697 19.04 -0.29 -3.53
C GLY A 697 19.26 1.05 -2.83
N ILE A 698 18.48 2.07 -3.21
CA ILE A 698 18.50 3.38 -2.54
C ILE A 698 17.65 3.31 -1.27
N ARG A 699 18.25 3.69 -0.13
CA ARG A 699 17.61 3.78 1.19
C ARG A 699 16.52 4.85 1.21
N SER A 700 15.47 4.62 1.99
CA SER A 700 14.41 5.62 2.20
C SER A 700 14.93 6.88 2.89
N LEU A 701 15.73 6.73 3.95
CA LEU A 701 16.36 7.81 4.69
C LEU A 701 17.89 7.62 4.73
N SER A 702 18.63 8.72 4.83
CA SER A 702 20.09 8.73 4.96
C SER A 702 20.56 8.07 6.25
N ARG A 703 21.62 7.27 6.13
CA ARG A 703 22.34 6.67 7.26
C ARG A 703 22.95 7.71 8.23
N LYS A 704 23.09 8.97 7.81
CA LYS A 704 23.55 10.09 8.65
C LYS A 704 22.41 10.83 9.38
N ASP A 705 21.15 10.55 9.07
CA ASP A 705 20.01 11.18 9.76
C ASP A 705 19.83 10.59 11.18
N GLY A 706 19.53 11.43 12.16
CA GLY A 706 19.29 10.99 13.55
C GLY A 706 18.09 10.06 13.72
N SER A 707 17.21 9.99 12.73
CA SER A 707 16.03 9.13 12.67
C SER A 707 16.30 7.79 11.97
N TYR A 708 17.52 7.53 11.48
CA TYR A 708 17.82 6.30 10.74
C TYR A 708 17.63 5.06 11.60
N GLY A 709 16.74 4.15 11.17
CA GLY A 709 16.45 2.93 11.93
C GLY A 709 15.58 3.10 13.18
N THR A 710 14.94 4.26 13.40
CA THR A 710 14.19 4.55 14.63
C THR A 710 12.66 4.38 14.51
N ASP A 711 11.97 4.44 15.66
CA ASP A 711 10.52 4.21 15.82
C ASP A 711 10.02 2.94 15.10
N GLU A 712 9.09 3.09 14.15
CA GLU A 712 8.53 1.97 13.38
C GLU A 712 9.47 1.49 12.26
N ASN A 713 10.44 2.33 11.87
CA ASN A 713 11.37 2.12 10.76
C ASN A 713 10.72 1.56 9.50
N TYR A 714 9.72 2.29 8.99
CA TYR A 714 9.00 1.97 7.77
C TYR A 714 9.66 2.72 6.59
N TRP A 715 9.69 4.04 6.64
CA TRP A 715 10.35 4.93 5.67
C TRP A 715 11.64 5.58 6.22
N ARG A 716 12.22 5.02 7.30
CA ARG A 716 13.43 5.54 7.98
C ARG A 716 14.74 4.77 7.76
N SER A 717 14.74 3.79 6.86
CA SER A 717 15.93 3.12 6.31
C SER A 717 15.62 2.16 5.15
N PRO A 718 14.50 1.40 5.13
CA PRO A 718 14.25 0.35 4.15
C PRO A 718 14.31 0.79 2.69
N VAL A 719 14.59 -0.16 1.81
CA VAL A 719 14.59 -0.01 0.34
C VAL A 719 13.20 -0.37 -0.18
N TRP A 720 12.53 0.60 -0.80
CA TRP A 720 11.19 0.44 -1.37
C TRP A 720 11.21 0.46 -2.90
N MET A 721 10.52 -0.47 -3.56
CA MET A 721 10.66 -0.69 -5.00
C MET A 721 9.97 0.38 -5.87
N ASN A 722 8.85 0.94 -5.40
CA ASN A 722 8.16 2.06 -6.04
C ASN A 722 9.09 3.27 -6.26
N MET A 723 9.76 3.75 -5.20
CA MET A 723 10.70 4.88 -5.27
C MET A 723 11.96 4.51 -6.06
N ASN A 724 12.51 3.32 -5.82
CA ASN A 724 13.70 2.86 -6.55
C ASN A 724 13.46 2.71 -8.06
N TYR A 725 12.26 2.29 -8.48
CA TYR A 725 11.88 2.28 -9.90
C TYR A 725 11.88 3.68 -10.51
N LEU A 726 11.37 4.69 -9.81
CA LEU A 726 11.42 6.09 -10.28
C LEU A 726 12.85 6.58 -10.41
N ILE A 727 13.73 6.26 -9.47
CA ILE A 727 15.17 6.58 -9.55
C ILE A 727 15.80 5.87 -10.75
N VAL A 728 15.51 4.59 -10.99
CA VAL A 728 16.01 3.84 -12.16
C VAL A 728 15.49 4.43 -13.48
N LYS A 729 14.20 4.80 -13.56
CA LYS A 729 13.57 5.47 -14.72
C LYS A 729 14.30 6.78 -15.04
N GLU A 730 14.47 7.66 -14.06
CA GLU A 730 15.00 9.00 -14.31
C GLU A 730 16.54 9.02 -14.46
N LEU A 731 17.26 8.03 -13.88
CA LEU A 731 18.66 7.75 -14.24
C LEU A 731 18.80 7.28 -15.70
N TYR A 732 17.87 6.44 -16.19
CA TYR A 732 17.85 6.02 -17.60
C TYR A 732 17.53 7.21 -18.53
N ASN A 733 16.51 8.00 -18.22
CA ASN A 733 16.14 9.21 -18.97
C ASN A 733 17.30 10.22 -19.03
N THR A 734 18.01 10.43 -17.91
CA THR A 734 19.20 11.30 -17.82
C THR A 734 20.37 10.75 -18.65
N ALA A 735 20.47 9.42 -18.78
CA ALA A 735 21.51 8.76 -19.56
C ALA A 735 21.23 8.75 -21.08
N GLN A 736 19.97 8.81 -21.52
CA GLN A 736 19.63 8.97 -22.94
C GLN A 736 19.92 10.40 -23.44
N GLN A 737 19.66 11.40 -22.60
CA GLN A 737 19.81 12.82 -22.93
C GLN A 737 21.27 13.28 -22.91
N SER A 738 21.62 14.20 -23.80
CA SER A 738 22.94 14.84 -23.80
C SER A 738 23.05 15.83 -22.64
N GLY A 739 24.03 15.64 -21.76
CA GLY A 739 24.26 16.52 -20.61
C GLY A 739 25.52 16.14 -19.82
N PRO A 740 26.01 16.99 -18.90
CA PRO A 740 27.27 16.76 -18.19
C PRO A 740 27.26 15.49 -17.32
N GLN A 741 26.09 15.08 -16.82
CA GLN A 741 25.93 13.90 -15.97
C GLN A 741 25.61 12.60 -16.71
N GLN A 742 25.41 12.63 -18.04
CA GLN A 742 24.92 11.50 -18.84
C GLN A 742 25.67 10.18 -18.58
N LYS A 743 27.01 10.22 -18.58
CA LYS A 743 27.87 9.05 -18.38
C LYS A 743 27.83 8.49 -16.95
N ARG A 744 27.57 9.36 -15.97
CA ARG A 744 27.42 9.01 -14.55
C ARG A 744 26.07 8.32 -14.33
N ALA A 745 24.99 8.96 -14.77
CA ALA A 745 23.64 8.42 -14.72
C ALA A 745 23.55 7.04 -15.41
N ALA A 746 24.20 6.86 -16.56
CA ALA A 746 24.27 5.57 -17.26
C ALA A 746 24.95 4.45 -16.44
N THR A 747 25.86 4.81 -15.53
CA THR A 747 26.60 3.87 -14.67
C THR A 747 25.82 3.55 -13.41
N MET A 748 25.30 4.58 -12.72
CA MET A 748 24.39 4.43 -11.58
C MET A 748 23.16 3.60 -11.96
N TYR A 749 22.55 3.88 -13.13
CA TYR A 749 21.44 3.10 -13.71
C TYR A 749 21.76 1.60 -13.78
N ARG A 750 22.90 1.21 -14.38
CA ARG A 750 23.29 -0.20 -14.50
C ARG A 750 23.53 -0.88 -13.15
N ALA A 751 24.17 -0.17 -12.22
CA ALA A 751 24.47 -0.70 -10.90
C ALA A 751 23.19 -0.87 -10.05
N LEU A 752 22.35 0.16 -10.00
CA LEU A 752 21.10 0.14 -9.24
C LEU A 752 20.11 -0.89 -9.79
N ARG A 753 19.96 -0.97 -11.13
CA ARG A 753 19.14 -2.00 -11.81
C ARG A 753 19.56 -3.41 -11.38
N LYS A 754 20.87 -3.67 -11.24
CA LYS A 754 21.38 -4.96 -10.76
C LYS A 754 21.13 -5.17 -9.27
N ASN A 755 21.47 -4.20 -8.40
CA ASN A 755 21.35 -4.34 -6.95
C ASN A 755 19.90 -4.66 -6.51
N LEU A 756 18.92 -4.02 -7.13
CA LEU A 756 17.50 -4.24 -6.87
C LEU A 756 17.04 -5.64 -7.28
N VAL A 757 17.33 -6.05 -8.52
CA VAL A 757 16.93 -7.37 -9.04
C VAL A 757 17.60 -8.49 -8.26
N ASP A 758 18.92 -8.40 -8.00
CA ASP A 758 19.66 -9.36 -7.17
C ASP A 758 19.04 -9.51 -5.77
N THR A 759 18.55 -8.43 -5.18
CA THR A 759 18.01 -8.42 -3.81
C THR A 759 16.64 -9.09 -3.75
N VAL A 760 15.69 -8.66 -4.59
CA VAL A 760 14.35 -9.25 -4.62
C VAL A 760 14.42 -10.72 -5.07
N TYR A 761 15.27 -11.05 -6.05
CA TYR A 761 15.44 -12.42 -6.52
C TYR A 761 15.98 -13.36 -5.43
N ARG A 762 17.01 -12.95 -4.66
CA ARG A 762 17.53 -13.77 -3.55
C ARG A 762 16.51 -13.96 -2.44
N SER A 763 15.81 -12.90 -2.04
CA SER A 763 14.76 -12.99 -1.02
C SER A 763 13.58 -13.86 -1.48
N TRP A 764 13.21 -13.81 -2.76
CA TRP A 764 12.21 -14.69 -3.35
C TRP A 764 12.67 -16.16 -3.40
N LEU A 765 13.93 -16.44 -3.74
CA LEU A 765 14.50 -17.79 -3.66
C LEU A 765 14.53 -18.36 -2.24
N GLU A 766 14.81 -17.52 -1.24
CA GLU A 766 14.90 -17.92 0.17
C GLU A 766 13.53 -18.11 0.82
N THR A 767 12.54 -17.30 0.46
CA THR A 767 11.25 -17.21 1.18
C THR A 767 10.02 -17.62 0.37
N GLY A 768 10.16 -17.83 -0.95
CA GLY A 768 9.05 -18.09 -1.88
C GLY A 768 8.24 -16.86 -2.28
N PHE A 769 8.46 -15.69 -1.67
CA PHE A 769 7.60 -14.51 -1.82
C PHE A 769 8.35 -13.23 -2.21
N ALA A 770 7.65 -12.32 -2.87
CA ALA A 770 7.99 -10.90 -2.88
C ALA A 770 7.52 -10.22 -1.58
N TRP A 771 8.25 -9.18 -1.18
CA TRP A 771 8.03 -8.44 0.06
C TRP A 771 7.84 -6.94 -0.23
N GLU A 772 7.23 -6.27 0.73
CA GLU A 772 6.82 -4.87 0.70
C GLU A 772 8.02 -3.91 0.65
N GLN A 773 8.98 -4.13 1.56
CA GLN A 773 10.23 -3.38 1.72
C GLN A 773 11.40 -4.34 1.93
N TYR A 774 12.63 -3.86 1.71
CA TYR A 774 13.86 -4.65 1.87
C TYR A 774 14.87 -3.99 2.81
N SER A 775 15.56 -4.81 3.60
CA SER A 775 16.66 -4.38 4.47
C SER A 775 17.81 -3.78 3.65
N PRO A 776 18.23 -2.53 3.90
CA PRO A 776 19.34 -1.88 3.18
C PRO A 776 20.70 -2.46 3.58
N GLU A 777 20.78 -3.14 4.72
CA GLU A 777 22.01 -3.70 5.30
C GLU A 777 22.18 -5.20 5.05
N THR A 778 21.13 -5.93 4.64
CA THR A 778 21.18 -7.39 4.40
C THR A 778 20.44 -7.87 3.15
N GLY A 779 19.55 -7.07 2.56
CA GLY A 779 18.71 -7.48 1.43
C GLY A 779 17.56 -8.43 1.79
N ALA A 780 17.38 -8.77 3.07
CA ALA A 780 16.24 -9.56 3.52
C ALA A 780 14.92 -8.79 3.30
N GLY A 781 13.90 -9.47 2.79
CA GLY A 781 12.53 -8.95 2.73
C GLY A 781 11.95 -8.72 4.13
N GLN A 782 11.09 -7.72 4.26
CA GLN A 782 10.50 -7.29 5.53
C GLN A 782 9.03 -6.92 5.35
N ARG A 783 8.31 -6.81 6.47
CA ARG A 783 6.89 -6.46 6.55
C ARG A 783 6.03 -7.47 5.76
N THR A 784 5.16 -7.02 4.86
CA THR A 784 4.11 -7.85 4.27
C THR A 784 4.64 -8.87 3.24
N GLN A 785 4.26 -10.14 3.41
CA GLN A 785 4.49 -11.22 2.44
C GLN A 785 3.54 -11.17 1.24
N HIS A 786 3.94 -11.83 0.14
CA HIS A 786 3.21 -11.84 -1.15
C HIS A 786 2.85 -10.41 -1.61
N PHE A 787 3.76 -9.46 -1.40
CA PHE A 787 3.58 -8.08 -1.85
C PHE A 787 3.93 -8.00 -3.35
N THR A 788 2.99 -8.45 -4.18
CA THR A 788 3.12 -8.46 -5.64
C THR A 788 2.49 -7.24 -6.30
N GLY A 789 2.21 -6.19 -5.52
CA GLY A 789 2.00 -4.82 -5.95
C GLY A 789 3.27 -4.18 -6.53
N TRP A 790 3.72 -3.02 -5.99
CA TRP A 790 4.87 -2.29 -6.56
C TRP A 790 6.17 -3.10 -6.66
N THR A 791 6.38 -4.15 -5.87
CA THR A 791 7.61 -4.96 -5.96
C THR A 791 7.68 -5.73 -7.29
N SER A 792 6.54 -5.95 -7.95
CA SER A 792 6.46 -6.47 -9.33
C SER A 792 7.00 -5.50 -10.39
N LEU A 793 7.31 -4.23 -10.05
CA LEU A 793 8.11 -3.36 -10.91
C LEU A 793 9.50 -3.95 -11.23
N VAL A 794 10.00 -4.90 -10.42
CA VAL A 794 11.21 -5.68 -10.73
C VAL A 794 11.11 -6.38 -12.10
N VAL A 795 9.92 -6.79 -12.55
CA VAL A 795 9.68 -7.30 -13.92
C VAL A 795 10.06 -6.26 -14.97
N LYS A 796 9.63 -5.01 -14.77
CA LYS A 796 9.89 -3.88 -15.67
C LYS A 796 11.37 -3.45 -15.61
N ILE A 797 11.97 -3.46 -14.42
CA ILE A 797 13.40 -3.21 -14.18
C ILE A 797 14.28 -4.27 -14.87
N MET A 798 13.88 -5.55 -14.88
CA MET A 798 14.60 -6.60 -15.62
C MET A 798 14.49 -6.44 -17.15
N ALA A 799 13.38 -5.90 -17.66
CA ALA A 799 13.17 -5.66 -19.09
C ALA A 799 13.81 -4.36 -19.62
N MET A 800 14.34 -3.49 -18.76
CA MET A 800 14.99 -2.24 -19.19
C MET A 800 16.38 -2.50 -19.84
N PRO A 801 16.72 -1.85 -20.99
CA PRO A 801 17.93 -2.16 -21.75
C PRO A 801 19.24 -1.97 -20.98
N GLU A 802 20.21 -2.89 -21.16
CA GLU A 802 21.54 -2.75 -20.55
C GLU A 802 22.32 -1.53 -21.06
N LYS A 803 22.27 -1.32 -22.38
CA LYS A 803 22.92 -0.22 -23.08
C LYS A 803 21.89 0.88 -23.29
N VAL A 804 22.18 2.06 -22.73
CA VAL A 804 21.35 3.24 -22.94
C VAL A 804 21.59 3.78 -24.35
N PRO A 805 20.56 3.91 -25.21
CA PRO A 805 20.70 4.53 -26.52
C PRO A 805 20.97 6.03 -26.36
N ILE A 806 22.02 6.54 -27.02
CA ILE A 806 22.25 7.99 -27.11
C ILE A 806 21.44 8.51 -28.29
N GLU A 807 20.51 9.43 -28.04
CA GLU A 807 19.83 10.14 -29.13
C GLU A 807 20.82 11.04 -29.88
N LYS A 808 21.21 10.62 -31.10
CA LYS A 808 21.98 11.46 -32.01
C LYS A 808 21.09 12.57 -32.58
N LYS A 809 21.07 13.74 -31.94
CA LYS A 809 20.66 14.99 -32.62
C LYS A 809 21.48 15.12 -33.91
N GLY A 810 20.80 15.28 -35.04
CA GLY A 810 21.40 15.07 -36.36
C GLY A 810 22.40 16.16 -36.77
N GLY A 811 23.50 15.74 -37.40
CA GLY A 811 24.48 16.62 -38.03
C GLY A 811 25.92 16.41 -37.54
N GLY A 812 26.69 15.60 -38.27
CA GLY A 812 28.12 15.40 -38.01
C GLY A 812 28.55 13.93 -38.14
N HIS A 813 29.57 13.68 -38.96
CA HIS A 813 30.37 12.45 -38.87
C HIS A 813 31.32 12.59 -37.68
N ASP A 814 31.50 11.53 -36.88
CA ASP A 814 32.78 10.83 -36.87
C ASP A 814 32.77 9.50 -36.07
N GLU A 815 33.91 8.83 -36.19
CA GLU A 815 34.41 7.51 -35.80
C GLU A 815 33.73 6.64 -34.72
N LEU A 816 33.84 5.33 -34.94
CA LEU A 816 33.68 4.27 -33.94
C LEU A 816 34.87 4.27 -32.98
N ILE A 817 34.64 4.38 -31.67
CA ILE A 817 35.68 4.21 -30.64
C ILE A 817 35.47 2.87 -29.92
N GLU A 818 36.38 1.92 -30.13
CA GLU A 818 36.47 0.70 -29.32
C GLU A 818 36.97 1.02 -27.90
N THR A 819 36.10 0.92 -26.91
CA THR A 819 36.52 0.96 -25.49
C THR A 819 37.13 -0.37 -25.09
N THR A 820 38.46 -0.50 -25.22
CA THR A 820 39.21 -1.67 -24.76
C THR A 820 39.19 -1.79 -23.23
N GLY A 821 38.44 -2.77 -22.72
CA GLY A 821 38.33 -3.03 -21.29
C GLY A 821 39.63 -3.57 -20.69
N ARG A 822 40.29 -2.78 -19.83
CA ARG A 822 41.36 -3.29 -18.95
C ARG A 822 40.78 -3.68 -17.60
N SER A 823 40.80 -4.98 -17.29
CA SER A 823 40.46 -5.48 -15.95
C SER A 823 41.48 -4.98 -14.93
N LEU A 824 41.02 -4.24 -13.92
CA LEU A 824 41.80 -3.91 -12.73
C LEU A 824 41.54 -4.98 -11.65
N HIS A 825 42.37 -6.01 -11.66
CA HIS A 825 42.51 -6.91 -10.51
C HIS A 825 43.21 -6.16 -9.37
N LEU A 826 42.46 -5.81 -8.32
CA LEU A 826 42.99 -5.88 -6.95
C LEU A 826 42.33 -7.06 -6.25
N ALA A 827 43.10 -7.75 -5.41
CA ALA A 827 42.66 -8.97 -4.74
C ALA A 827 42.66 -8.76 -3.23
N GLU A 828 41.74 -9.41 -2.51
CA GLU A 828 42.06 -9.89 -1.17
C GLU A 828 41.48 -11.27 -0.84
N ARG A 829 42.36 -12.07 -0.18
CA ARG A 829 42.09 -13.08 0.85
C ARG A 829 40.93 -14.07 0.63
N LYS A 830 41.22 -15.14 -0.10
CA LYS A 830 40.60 -16.45 0.18
C LYS A 830 41.01 -16.96 1.56
N VAL A 831 40.08 -17.03 2.51
CA VAL A 831 40.24 -17.91 3.68
C VAL A 831 39.78 -19.31 3.29
N VAL A 832 40.73 -20.23 3.12
CA VAL A 832 40.43 -21.64 2.86
C VAL A 832 40.38 -22.38 4.19
N ASN A 833 39.25 -23.01 4.50
CA ASN A 833 39.16 -24.05 5.51
C ASN A 833 38.78 -25.39 4.86
N ARG A 834 39.35 -26.52 5.34
CA ARG A 834 39.55 -27.70 4.48
C ARG A 834 39.33 -29.06 5.18
N ALA A 835 38.12 -29.60 5.06
CA ALA A 835 37.76 -30.99 5.38
C ALA A 835 36.97 -31.56 4.17
N ARG A 836 37.47 -32.38 3.23
CA ARG A 836 38.59 -33.33 3.10
C ARG A 836 38.19 -34.82 3.36
N TRP A 837 37.81 -35.50 2.25
CA TRP A 837 37.56 -36.96 2.08
C TRP A 837 36.20 -37.50 2.60
N THR A 838 35.63 -38.63 2.10
CA THR A 838 36.20 -39.73 1.27
C THR A 838 35.17 -40.43 0.34
N THR A 839 35.57 -40.68 -0.92
CA THR A 839 35.22 -41.79 -1.88
C THR A 839 33.92 -42.65 -1.78
N ALA A 840 33.18 -42.72 -2.89
CA ALA A 840 33.08 -43.86 -3.84
C ALA A 840 32.39 -43.36 -5.15
N ARG A 841 32.70 -43.66 -6.43
CA ARG A 841 33.35 -44.74 -7.23
C ARG A 841 32.44 -45.91 -7.70
N GLY A 842 32.25 -45.99 -9.02
CA GLY A 842 31.61 -47.07 -9.79
C GLY A 842 30.25 -46.66 -10.39
N GLY A 843 29.91 -46.91 -11.66
CA GLY A 843 30.71 -47.47 -12.78
C GLY A 843 29.89 -47.54 -14.09
N ALA A 844 30.56 -47.46 -15.26
CA ALA A 844 29.98 -47.74 -16.59
C ALA A 844 29.69 -49.26 -16.76
N THR A 845 29.00 -49.81 -17.78
CA THR A 845 28.82 -49.53 -19.24
C THR A 845 27.42 -50.08 -19.68
N THR A 846 26.86 -50.17 -20.91
CA THR A 846 26.89 -49.66 -22.32
C THR A 846 25.65 -50.31 -23.02
N ASN A 847 25.06 -49.98 -24.17
CA ASN A 847 25.26 -49.08 -25.33
C ASN A 847 23.86 -48.82 -25.97
N GLY A 848 23.59 -48.09 -27.06
CA GLY A 848 24.42 -47.39 -28.06
C GLY A 848 24.04 -47.78 -29.50
N ARG A 849 23.87 -46.82 -30.44
CA ARG A 849 23.79 -47.04 -31.91
C ARG A 849 24.12 -45.77 -32.70
N THR A 850 24.52 -45.91 -33.96
CA THR A 850 25.28 -44.91 -34.75
C THR A 850 24.59 -44.43 -36.03
N GLN A 851 25.12 -43.33 -36.61
CA GLN A 851 24.89 -42.85 -37.99
C GLN A 851 25.41 -43.85 -39.06
N PRO A 852 25.26 -43.56 -40.38
CA PRO A 852 26.38 -42.93 -41.13
C PRO A 852 25.98 -42.04 -42.34
N HIS A 853 26.95 -41.79 -43.26
CA HIS A 853 26.96 -41.02 -44.54
C HIS A 853 27.40 -39.54 -44.39
N ILE A 854 28.63 -39.04 -44.68
CA ILE A 854 29.79 -39.37 -45.58
C ILE A 854 29.72 -38.72 -46.98
N VAL A 855 30.86 -38.14 -47.45
CA VAL A 855 31.23 -37.52 -48.77
C VAL A 855 31.29 -35.96 -48.79
N VAL A 856 32.25 -35.23 -49.42
CA VAL A 856 33.73 -35.41 -49.61
C VAL A 856 34.44 -34.11 -50.14
N LEU A 857 35.71 -33.87 -49.76
CA LEU A 857 36.81 -33.02 -50.36
C LEU A 857 36.71 -31.49 -50.67
N CYS A 858 37.88 -30.82 -50.53
CA CYS A 858 38.46 -29.69 -51.33
C CYS A 858 37.80 -28.27 -51.31
N GLU A 859 38.51 -27.13 -51.48
CA GLU A 859 39.95 -26.78 -51.32
C GLU A 859 40.18 -25.22 -51.26
N GLU A 860 41.45 -24.81 -51.33
CA GLU A 860 42.06 -23.46 -51.50
C GLU A 860 41.55 -22.58 -52.68
N SER A 861 41.93 -21.30 -52.89
CA SER A 861 42.39 -20.17 -52.04
C SER A 861 42.51 -18.87 -52.90
N MET A 862 42.86 -17.73 -52.29
CA MET A 862 43.47 -16.50 -52.87
C MET A 862 42.86 -15.79 -54.10
N THR A 863 42.69 -14.45 -54.01
CA THR A 863 43.47 -13.49 -54.85
C THR A 863 43.31 -12.01 -54.42
N ASN A 864 44.36 -11.23 -54.68
CA ASN A 864 44.46 -9.76 -54.61
C ASN A 864 45.27 -9.34 -55.87
N PRO A 865 44.94 -8.24 -56.58
CA PRO A 865 46.02 -7.26 -56.79
C PRO A 865 45.63 -5.76 -56.97
N GLN A 866 46.12 -4.93 -56.05
CA GLN A 866 47.03 -3.77 -56.27
C GLN A 866 46.71 -2.55 -57.20
N GLN A 867 47.53 -1.48 -56.96
CA GLN A 867 48.08 -0.48 -57.93
C GLN A 867 47.21 0.76 -58.32
N LYS A 868 47.73 2.00 -58.51
CA LYS A 868 49.07 2.64 -58.29
C LYS A 868 49.04 4.20 -58.53
N VAL A 869 50.19 4.88 -58.35
CA VAL A 869 50.67 6.18 -58.94
C VAL A 869 50.49 7.50 -58.12
N TYR A 870 51.43 8.45 -58.36
CA TYR A 870 51.72 9.79 -57.77
C TYR A 870 51.48 10.96 -58.79
N PRO A 871 51.87 12.25 -58.57
CA PRO A 871 51.79 13.12 -57.38
C PRO A 871 50.77 14.28 -57.64
N PRO A 872 51.04 15.57 -58.05
CA PRO A 872 52.26 16.41 -58.17
C PRO A 872 52.39 17.45 -57.01
N ALA A 873 52.66 18.74 -57.28
CA ALA A 873 52.88 19.82 -56.28
C ALA A 873 52.51 21.24 -56.80
N ALA A 874 52.27 22.21 -55.90
CA ALA A 874 52.54 23.66 -56.10
C ALA A 874 52.37 24.53 -54.81
N THR A 875 53.18 25.58 -54.69
CA THR A 875 53.04 26.78 -53.81
C THR A 875 52.99 28.05 -54.73
N PRO A 876 52.98 29.35 -54.33
CA PRO A 876 53.27 30.01 -53.02
C PRO A 876 52.43 31.31 -52.72
N ARG A 877 52.99 32.24 -51.91
CA ARG A 877 52.63 33.66 -51.59
C ARG A 877 51.78 33.91 -50.31
N THR A 878 52.26 34.59 -49.24
CA THR A 878 52.71 36.01 -48.98
C THR A 878 51.55 37.03 -48.91
N GLU A 879 51.47 38.09 -48.09
CA GLU A 879 52.22 38.75 -46.97
C GLU A 879 51.30 39.91 -46.42
N ALA A 880 51.49 40.66 -45.30
CA ALA A 880 52.29 40.62 -44.05
C ALA A 880 51.82 41.75 -43.06
N MET A 881 52.32 41.75 -41.80
CA MET A 881 52.24 42.84 -40.77
C MET A 881 50.83 43.12 -40.15
N SER A 882 50.65 43.55 -38.89
CA SER A 882 51.46 44.46 -38.05
C SER A 882 51.16 44.33 -36.52
N LEU A 883 51.96 45.02 -35.69
CA LEU A 883 51.84 45.23 -34.23
C LEU A 883 51.75 46.76 -33.98
N PRO A 884 51.16 47.29 -32.86
CA PRO A 884 51.97 47.42 -31.62
C PRO A 884 51.25 47.55 -30.24
N MET A 885 51.98 47.10 -29.20
CA MET A 885 52.22 47.75 -27.88
C MET A 885 51.13 47.98 -26.80
N ASN A 886 51.47 47.48 -25.60
CA ASN A 886 51.26 48.04 -24.25
C ASN A 886 49.85 48.07 -23.58
N GLY A 887 49.73 47.78 -22.26
CA GLY A 887 50.79 47.33 -21.35
C GLY A 887 50.39 47.05 -19.89
N ALA A 888 50.90 45.93 -19.37
CA ALA A 888 51.20 45.55 -17.99
C ALA A 888 50.45 46.18 -16.77
N ARG A 889 49.97 45.30 -15.88
CA ARG A 889 50.67 45.00 -14.60
C ARG A 889 50.29 43.61 -14.04
N ARG A 890 51.30 42.87 -13.55
CA ARG A 890 51.16 41.66 -12.72
C ARG A 890 51.47 42.00 -11.26
N ARG A 891 50.96 41.21 -10.31
CA ARG A 891 51.73 40.73 -9.14
C ARG A 891 51.08 39.51 -8.48
N THR A 892 51.80 38.40 -8.49
CA THR A 892 51.63 37.24 -7.59
C THR A 892 52.70 37.30 -6.51
N PHE A 893 52.48 36.72 -5.32
CA PHE A 893 53.45 35.92 -4.55
C PHE A 893 52.86 35.39 -3.21
N LEU A 894 53.47 34.31 -2.71
CA LEU A 894 53.26 33.49 -1.50
C LEU A 894 54.64 32.83 -1.17
N PRO A 895 54.91 32.11 -0.05
CA PRO A 895 54.16 31.90 1.22
C PRO A 895 55.09 31.97 2.49
N THR A 896 54.67 31.37 3.63
CA THR A 896 55.46 30.94 4.85
C THR A 896 56.02 32.04 5.78
N HIS A 897 56.07 31.89 7.12
CA HIS A 897 56.37 30.70 7.96
C HIS A 897 55.64 30.63 9.34
N THR A 898 55.82 29.48 10.01
CA THR A 898 55.29 28.92 11.28
C THR A 898 55.72 29.56 12.62
N LEU A 899 54.91 29.40 13.71
CA LEU A 899 55.24 28.59 14.93
C LEU A 899 54.10 28.51 16.00
N PHE A 900 54.26 27.62 16.99
CA PHE A 900 53.29 27.11 18.01
C PHE A 900 52.94 28.06 19.18
N HIS A 901 51.73 27.93 19.77
CA HIS A 901 51.51 27.37 21.13
C HIS A 901 50.03 27.30 21.61
N ASP A 902 49.68 26.23 22.33
CA ASP A 902 48.49 26.03 23.19
C ASP A 902 48.88 26.25 24.68
N PRO A 903 47.97 26.68 25.61
CA PRO A 903 47.01 25.74 26.25
C PRO A 903 45.63 26.25 26.78
N ILE A 904 44.79 25.25 27.07
CA ILE A 904 43.43 25.15 27.65
C ILE A 904 43.12 26.01 28.92
N TRP A 905 41.94 26.67 29.01
CA TRP A 905 40.86 26.46 30.05
C TRP A 905 39.71 27.52 30.10
N SER A 906 38.45 27.02 30.14
CA SER A 906 37.17 27.55 30.69
C SER A 906 36.61 28.98 30.41
N THR A 907 35.46 29.00 29.71
CA THR A 907 34.17 29.72 30.02
C THR A 907 34.13 31.22 30.40
N SER A 908 33.35 32.03 29.65
CA SER A 908 31.94 32.39 30.03
C SER A 908 31.29 33.53 29.19
N THR A 909 29.97 33.37 28.95
CA THR A 909 28.90 34.39 28.68
C THR A 909 28.99 35.43 27.54
N HIS A 910 27.92 35.48 26.73
CA HIS A 910 27.55 36.63 25.89
C HIS A 910 27.17 37.88 26.71
N ARG A 911 27.26 39.06 26.08
CA ARG A 911 26.35 40.22 26.26
C ARG A 911 26.66 41.31 25.23
N ARG A 912 25.76 41.57 24.28
CA ARG A 912 25.75 42.82 23.49
C ARG A 912 24.43 43.17 22.79
N ASP A 913 23.63 42.19 22.40
CA ASP A 913 22.44 42.43 21.55
C ASP A 913 21.14 42.70 22.33
N ASP A 914 21.06 42.30 23.61
CA ASP A 914 19.87 42.45 24.47
C ASP A 914 19.32 43.89 24.51
N ASN A 915 20.21 44.88 24.59
CA ASN A 915 19.83 46.28 24.81
C ASN A 915 19.02 46.87 23.65
N VAL A 916 19.25 46.43 22.40
CA VAL A 916 18.53 46.97 21.23
C VAL A 916 17.10 46.39 21.16
N GLN A 917 16.93 45.11 21.49
CA GLN A 917 15.60 44.46 21.58
C GLN A 917 14.74 45.15 22.66
N ILE A 918 15.30 45.41 23.84
CA ILE A 918 14.60 46.04 24.97
C ILE A 918 14.16 47.48 24.62
N GLU A 919 15.01 48.27 23.96
CA GLU A 919 14.68 49.66 23.62
C GLU A 919 13.55 49.77 22.58
N MET A 920 13.49 48.83 21.62
CA MET A 920 12.39 48.76 20.64
C MET A 920 11.08 48.30 21.27
N ALA A 921 11.10 47.26 22.12
CA ALA A 921 9.93 46.77 22.85
C ALA A 921 9.31 47.88 23.71
N THR A 922 10.15 48.62 24.44
CA THR A 922 9.77 49.78 25.26
C THR A 922 9.06 50.86 24.44
N LYS A 923 9.64 51.25 23.29
CA LYS A 923 9.05 52.28 22.41
C LYS A 923 7.69 51.85 21.82
N ARG A 924 7.51 50.56 21.50
CA ARG A 924 6.22 50.03 21.04
C ARG A 924 5.18 50.07 22.17
N LEU A 925 5.53 49.59 23.36
CA LEU A 925 4.61 49.55 24.51
C LEU A 925 4.13 50.95 24.95
N ILE A 926 5.03 51.94 24.98
CA ILE A 926 4.67 53.35 25.25
C ILE A 926 3.67 53.88 24.20
N LYS A 927 3.87 53.54 22.92
CA LYS A 927 2.98 53.97 21.83
C LYS A 927 1.58 53.38 21.96
N GLU A 928 1.44 52.11 22.35
CA GLU A 928 0.12 51.48 22.57
C GLU A 928 -0.58 52.06 23.81
N LEU A 929 0.14 52.32 24.91
CA LEU A 929 -0.40 53.00 26.09
C LEU A 929 -0.88 54.42 25.77
N ASP A 930 -0.14 55.17 24.95
CA ASP A 930 -0.53 56.50 24.49
C ASP A 930 -1.65 56.47 23.44
N ALA A 931 -1.88 55.37 22.73
CA ALA A 931 -3.06 55.17 21.91
C ALA A 931 -4.30 54.91 22.78
N TYR A 932 -4.19 53.99 23.75
CA TYR A 932 -5.25 53.70 24.72
C TYR A 932 -5.69 54.95 25.51
N ARG A 933 -4.74 55.80 25.92
CA ARG A 933 -5.03 57.08 26.60
C ARG A 933 -5.84 58.09 25.77
N ARG A 934 -5.93 57.91 24.45
CA ARG A 934 -6.70 58.80 23.54
C ARG A 934 -8.13 58.31 23.31
N ASP A 935 -8.38 57.00 23.40
CA ASP A 935 -9.71 56.39 23.26
C ASP A 935 -9.86 55.14 24.18
N PRO A 936 -10.13 55.33 25.48
CA PRO A 936 -10.11 54.25 26.46
C PRO A 936 -11.39 53.39 26.44
N SER A 937 -11.21 52.06 26.48
CA SER A 937 -12.32 51.09 26.53
C SER A 937 -13.21 51.29 27.78
N LYS A 938 -14.54 51.35 27.58
CA LYS A 938 -15.52 51.63 28.66
C LYS A 938 -15.49 50.64 29.82
N ALA A 939 -15.05 49.40 29.58
CA ALA A 939 -14.94 48.34 30.59
C ALA A 939 -13.68 48.46 31.47
N LEU A 940 -12.74 49.33 31.11
CA LEU A 940 -11.42 49.42 31.75
C LEU A 940 -11.16 50.89 32.10
N SER A 941 -11.24 51.24 33.38
CA SER A 941 -11.22 52.63 33.84
C SER A 941 -9.81 53.22 33.98
N ARG A 942 -8.77 52.38 34.01
CA ARG A 942 -7.36 52.77 34.14
C ARG A 942 -6.44 51.68 33.62
N LEU A 943 -5.43 52.04 32.83
CA LEU A 943 -4.32 51.19 32.43
C LEU A 943 -3.02 52.00 32.51
N GLU A 944 -2.04 51.50 33.25
CA GLU A 944 -0.74 52.14 33.45
C GLU A 944 0.33 51.13 33.88
N PRO A 945 1.63 51.43 33.72
CA PRO A 945 2.71 50.67 34.35
C PRO A 945 2.55 50.55 35.88
N GLN A 946 3.05 49.44 36.44
CA GLN A 946 3.13 49.25 37.90
C GLN A 946 4.16 50.19 38.55
N SER A 947 5.21 50.57 37.81
CA SER A 947 6.10 51.69 38.11
C SER A 947 6.76 52.20 36.83
N ASP A 948 7.41 53.37 36.89
CA ASP A 948 8.22 53.88 35.78
C ASP A 948 9.48 53.03 35.50
N GLU A 949 9.83 52.09 36.39
CA GLU A 949 10.96 51.16 36.26
C GLU A 949 10.54 49.77 35.74
N ASP A 950 9.29 49.34 35.94
CA ASP A 950 8.72 48.08 35.43
C ASP A 950 7.54 48.37 34.48
N LEU A 951 7.88 48.79 33.26
CA LEU A 951 6.91 49.07 32.20
C LEU A 951 6.18 47.82 31.70
N PHE A 952 6.73 46.62 31.91
CA PHE A 952 6.19 45.36 31.40
C PHE A 952 5.14 44.72 32.33
N ARG A 953 5.01 45.22 33.57
CA ARG A 953 3.84 44.95 34.41
C ARG A 953 2.88 46.12 34.37
N LEU A 954 1.66 45.88 33.91
CA LEU A 954 0.59 46.88 33.85
C LEU A 954 -0.43 46.64 34.96
N VAL A 955 -0.94 47.72 35.56
CA VAL A 955 -2.10 47.68 36.45
C VAL A 955 -3.34 48.09 35.65
N ALA A 956 -4.24 47.14 35.44
CA ALA A 956 -5.56 47.36 34.88
C ALA A 956 -6.59 47.54 36.00
N THR A 957 -7.49 48.52 35.88
CA THR A 957 -8.65 48.66 36.78
C THR A 957 -9.92 48.46 35.97
N LEU A 958 -10.66 47.41 36.27
CA LEU A 958 -11.88 47.05 35.55
C LEU A 958 -13.10 47.78 36.14
N ARG A 959 -14.01 48.18 35.26
CA ARG A 959 -15.23 48.90 35.60
C ARG A 959 -16.43 47.97 35.51
N GLY A 960 -16.49 46.98 36.42
CA GLY A 960 -17.67 46.13 36.56
C GLY A 960 -18.93 46.91 36.95
N PRO A 961 -20.13 46.34 36.74
CA PRO A 961 -21.39 47.01 37.06
C PRO A 961 -21.50 47.31 38.57
N THR A 962 -22.16 48.42 38.91
CA THR A 962 -22.22 48.88 40.30
C THR A 962 -22.96 47.90 41.21
N GLY A 963 -22.34 47.59 42.35
CA GLY A 963 -22.81 46.55 43.29
C GLY A 963 -22.39 45.12 42.95
N THR A 964 -21.52 44.91 41.96
CA THR A 964 -20.93 43.57 41.66
C THR A 964 -19.54 43.39 42.24
N ALA A 965 -19.13 42.14 42.45
CA ALA A 965 -17.76 41.78 42.85
C ALA A 965 -16.66 42.14 41.82
N TYR A 966 -17.03 42.78 40.70
CA TYR A 966 -16.12 43.25 39.66
C TYR A 966 -16.03 44.79 39.58
N GLU A 967 -16.80 45.53 40.39
CA GLU A 967 -16.69 46.98 40.49
C GLU A 967 -15.36 47.38 41.13
N GLY A 968 -14.52 48.13 40.39
CA GLY A 968 -13.24 48.63 40.89
C GLY A 968 -12.12 47.58 41.02
N VAL A 969 -12.29 46.38 40.45
CA VAL A 969 -11.27 45.32 40.57
C VAL A 969 -9.97 45.73 39.86
N HIS A 970 -8.90 45.84 40.65
CA HIS A 970 -7.54 45.97 40.16
C HIS A 970 -6.97 44.59 39.79
N ARG A 971 -6.35 44.49 38.61
CA ARG A 971 -5.56 43.33 38.17
C ARG A 971 -4.17 43.81 37.77
N VAL A 972 -3.14 43.20 38.36
CA VAL A 972 -1.76 43.32 37.85
C VAL A 972 -1.60 42.29 36.73
N ILE A 973 -1.17 42.75 35.56
CA ILE A 973 -0.97 41.96 34.34
C ILE A 973 0.52 42.03 34.00
N ALA A 974 1.22 40.91 34.09
CA ALA A 974 2.63 40.82 33.68
C ALA A 974 2.72 40.40 32.20
N LEU A 975 3.30 41.25 31.36
CA LEU A 975 3.60 40.95 29.96
C LEU A 975 4.98 40.27 29.88
N ILE A 976 5.01 38.98 29.59
CA ILE A 976 6.24 38.19 29.47
C ILE A 976 6.39 37.74 28.01
N GLY A 977 7.46 38.19 27.34
CA GLY A 977 7.80 37.80 25.98
C GLY A 977 6.92 38.40 24.87
N ARG A 978 7.08 37.92 23.63
CA ARG A 978 6.51 38.47 22.39
C ARG A 978 4.97 38.33 22.23
N ARG A 979 4.19 38.04 23.28
CA ARG A 979 2.73 37.74 23.21
C ARG A 979 1.81 38.89 23.70
N VAL A 980 2.19 40.14 23.44
CA VAL A 980 1.41 41.36 23.80
C VAL A 980 -0.05 41.30 23.32
N TRP A 981 -0.32 40.72 22.15
CA TRP A 981 -1.65 40.71 21.54
C TRP A 981 -2.65 39.79 22.25
N ARG A 982 -2.26 38.53 22.57
CA ARG A 982 -3.17 37.54 23.18
C ARG A 982 -3.66 37.97 24.58
N THR A 983 -2.88 38.76 25.33
CA THR A 983 -3.27 39.27 26.66
C THR A 983 -4.27 40.44 26.59
N MET A 984 -4.36 41.16 25.47
CA MET A 984 -5.25 42.33 25.33
C MET A 984 -6.44 42.10 24.40
N ALA A 985 -6.41 41.08 23.52
CA ALA A 985 -7.51 40.74 22.63
C ALA A 985 -8.91 40.62 23.32
N PRO A 986 -9.06 40.10 24.56
CA PRO A 986 -10.37 40.04 25.23
C PRO A 986 -11.01 41.39 25.59
N LEU A 987 -10.31 42.52 25.42
CA LEU A 987 -10.75 43.86 25.86
C LEU A 987 -11.44 44.69 24.77
N HIS A 988 -11.52 44.19 23.53
CA HIS A 988 -12.24 44.80 22.42
C HIS A 988 -13.44 43.94 21.99
N LEU A 989 -14.58 44.11 22.67
CA LEU A 989 -15.90 43.66 22.20
C LEU A 989 -16.76 44.88 21.81
N ASP A 990 -17.42 44.80 20.65
CA ASP A 990 -18.12 45.95 20.04
C ASP A 990 -19.39 46.34 20.82
N SER A 991 -19.71 47.64 20.79
CA SER A 991 -20.79 48.25 21.58
C SER A 991 -21.91 48.82 20.71
N ARG A 992 -22.64 47.97 19.97
CA ARG A 992 -23.61 48.46 18.97
C ARG A 992 -24.91 47.69 18.68
N VAL A 993 -25.48 46.92 19.62
CA VAL A 993 -26.89 46.45 19.51
C VAL A 993 -27.67 46.62 20.82
N LEU A 994 -28.67 47.51 20.82
CA LEU A 994 -29.70 47.77 21.86
C LEU A 994 -30.84 48.61 21.20
N PRO A 995 -32.03 48.82 21.82
CA PRO A 995 -32.55 48.39 23.13
C PRO A 995 -33.79 47.44 22.95
N LYS A 996 -34.78 47.17 23.83
CA LYS A 996 -35.46 47.91 24.94
C LYS A 996 -36.08 47.00 26.03
N GLN A 997 -36.45 47.68 27.12
CA GLN A 997 -37.24 47.30 28.32
C GLN A 997 -38.78 47.25 28.04
N PRO A 998 -39.70 46.82 28.98
CA PRO A 998 -39.69 47.16 30.43
C PRO A 998 -40.20 46.16 31.51
N SER A 999 -39.48 46.20 32.65
CA SER A 999 -39.87 46.08 34.08
C SER A 999 -41.24 45.56 34.58
N ARG A 1000 -41.21 44.84 35.72
CA ARG A 1000 -41.77 45.32 37.02
C ARG A 1000 -41.38 44.45 38.24
N ASP A 1001 -40.76 45.08 39.24
CA ASP A 1001 -40.50 44.61 40.62
C ASP A 1001 -41.50 45.31 41.60
N PRO A 1002 -41.31 45.42 42.95
CA PRO A 1002 -40.46 44.71 43.95
C PRO A 1002 -41.20 44.41 45.31
N ILE A 1003 -40.44 44.23 46.43
CA ILE A 1003 -40.75 44.53 47.88
C ILE A 1003 -41.23 43.32 48.77
N PRO A 1004 -40.71 43.06 50.01
CA PRO A 1004 -39.34 43.23 50.58
C PRO A 1004 -38.92 42.18 51.70
N ASP A 1005 -37.81 42.46 52.40
CA ASP A 1005 -37.43 42.23 53.84
C ASP A 1005 -35.98 41.67 53.98
N SER A 1006 -34.95 42.46 54.39
CA SER A 1006 -34.50 42.84 55.76
C SER A 1006 -33.89 41.66 56.58
N ASP A 1007 -32.70 41.69 57.19
CA ASP A 1007 -31.75 42.79 57.51
C ASP A 1007 -30.26 42.32 57.65
N LEU A 1008 -29.34 43.25 58.00
CA LEU A 1008 -27.84 43.17 58.08
C LEU A 1008 -27.29 43.03 59.55
N PRO A 1009 -25.96 43.06 59.89
CA PRO A 1009 -24.65 42.82 59.19
C PRO A 1009 -23.55 41.99 59.99
N SER A 1010 -22.32 41.87 59.44
CA SER A 1010 -20.96 41.78 60.12
C SER A 1010 -20.50 40.46 60.80
N GLU A 1011 -19.21 40.04 60.89
CA GLU A 1011 -17.91 40.47 60.30
C GLU A 1011 -16.73 39.44 60.42
N CYS A 1012 -15.71 39.52 59.52
CA CYS A 1012 -14.25 39.25 59.67
C CYS A 1012 -13.53 37.84 59.77
N GLN A 1013 -12.36 37.75 59.08
CA GLN A 1013 -11.10 36.93 59.27
C GLN A 1013 -10.74 35.65 58.42
N PHE A 1014 -9.64 35.75 57.61
CA PHE A 1014 -8.33 35.00 57.57
C PHE A 1014 -8.21 33.46 57.88
N GLN A 1015 -7.25 32.63 57.40
CA GLN A 1015 -6.15 32.65 56.36
C GLN A 1015 -5.52 31.23 56.13
N ASP A 1016 -4.79 31.01 55.02
CA ASP A 1016 -3.65 30.06 54.71
C ASP A 1016 -3.48 28.63 55.32
N GLY A 1017 -2.90 27.70 54.50
CA GLY A 1017 -1.66 27.01 54.97
C GLY A 1017 -1.30 25.55 54.60
N ARG A 1018 -0.65 25.33 53.43
CA ARG A 1018 0.65 24.60 53.23
C ARG A 1018 0.85 23.05 53.31
N ASP A 1019 1.92 22.65 52.60
CA ASP A 1019 2.84 21.48 52.75
C ASP A 1019 2.35 20.02 52.51
N LEU A 1020 3.21 19.01 52.25
CA LEU A 1020 4.31 18.80 51.26
C LEU A 1020 4.98 17.41 51.52
N LEU A 1021 5.25 16.61 50.46
CA LEU A 1021 6.26 15.49 50.40
C LEU A 1021 6.11 14.27 51.36
N GLY A 1022 6.52 13.07 50.90
CA GLY A 1022 6.60 11.87 51.77
C GLY A 1022 6.93 10.55 51.06
N LEU A 1023 8.20 10.13 51.09
CA LEU A 1023 8.78 8.95 50.42
C LEU A 1023 8.52 7.59 51.13
N ALA A 1024 8.66 6.51 50.34
CA ALA A 1024 9.38 5.24 50.62
C ALA A 1024 8.73 4.01 51.33
N GLU A 1025 8.92 2.87 50.64
CA GLU A 1025 9.48 1.56 51.09
C GLU A 1025 8.70 0.54 51.98
N ASP A 1026 8.48 -0.64 51.36
CA ASP A 1026 8.89 -2.00 51.79
C ASP A 1026 8.08 -2.90 52.78
N GLU A 1027 8.53 -4.16 52.75
CA GLU A 1027 8.26 -5.37 53.55
C GLU A 1027 7.06 -6.31 53.21
N LEU A 1028 7.45 -7.35 52.48
CA LEU A 1028 6.99 -8.76 52.51
C LEU A 1028 6.49 -9.28 53.87
N ASP A 1029 5.63 -10.31 53.83
CA ASP A 1029 5.76 -11.47 54.74
C ASP A 1029 5.30 -12.78 54.05
N ALA A 1030 5.62 -13.95 54.62
CA ALA A 1030 5.51 -15.27 54.00
C ALA A 1030 4.62 -16.27 54.78
N GLY A 1031 4.18 -17.34 54.12
CA GLY A 1031 3.35 -18.39 54.74
C GLY A 1031 3.47 -19.76 54.05
N VAL A 1032 4.23 -20.67 54.67
CA VAL A 1032 4.47 -22.04 54.18
C VAL A 1032 3.57 -23.05 54.90
N TRP A 1033 3.03 -24.04 54.17
CA TRP A 1033 2.74 -25.38 54.70
C TRP A 1033 3.14 -26.48 53.70
N ASP A 1034 3.36 -27.69 54.20
CA ASP A 1034 4.17 -28.75 53.59
C ASP A 1034 3.44 -30.13 53.59
N ARG A 1035 4.05 -31.12 52.91
CA ARG A 1035 3.89 -32.60 53.00
C ARG A 1035 3.04 -33.31 51.93
N GLN A 1036 3.35 -34.55 51.49
CA GLN A 1036 4.58 -35.39 51.53
C GLN A 1036 4.42 -36.64 50.62
N TYR A 1037 5.51 -37.10 49.98
CA TYR A 1037 5.92 -38.51 49.68
C TYR A 1037 4.94 -39.55 49.02
N ALA A 1038 5.40 -40.62 48.31
CA ALA A 1038 6.72 -41.04 47.81
C ALA A 1038 6.64 -42.17 46.74
N GLY A 1039 7.69 -42.29 45.91
CA GLY A 1039 8.07 -43.50 45.13
C GLY A 1039 7.38 -43.70 43.77
N GLY A 1040 8.00 -44.27 42.72
CA GLY A 1040 9.38 -44.78 42.51
C GLY A 1040 9.39 -46.01 41.58
N GLY A 1041 10.41 -46.32 40.75
CA GLY A 1041 11.62 -45.58 40.37
C GLY A 1041 12.67 -46.47 39.64
N ALA A 1042 13.53 -45.87 38.79
CA ALA A 1042 14.77 -46.42 38.20
C ALA A 1042 14.65 -47.57 37.14
N ALA A 1043 15.59 -47.81 36.21
CA ALA A 1043 16.86 -47.16 35.83
C ALA A 1043 17.36 -47.65 34.42
N ALA A 1044 18.41 -47.15 33.75
CA ALA A 1044 19.04 -45.82 33.63
C ALA A 1044 20.32 -45.90 32.75
N ALA A 1045 20.31 -45.44 31.47
CA ALA A 1045 21.40 -45.68 30.50
C ALA A 1045 22.01 -44.43 29.80
N LYS A 1046 22.77 -43.64 30.58
CA LYS A 1046 24.03 -42.92 30.21
C LYS A 1046 24.26 -42.26 28.82
N ARG A 1047 24.44 -40.94 28.89
CA ARG A 1047 25.48 -40.07 28.24
C ARG A 1047 25.32 -39.63 26.77
N GLY A 1048 25.44 -38.31 26.53
CA GLY A 1048 25.81 -37.76 25.20
C GLY A 1048 25.59 -36.25 24.99
N CYS A 1049 26.24 -35.35 25.76
CA CYS A 1049 26.12 -33.91 25.53
C CYS A 1049 26.96 -33.43 24.32
N SER A 1050 26.50 -32.41 23.61
CA SER A 1050 27.21 -31.72 22.51
C SER A 1050 27.25 -30.18 22.75
N PRO A 1051 28.06 -29.39 22.01
CA PRO A 1051 28.86 -28.35 22.68
C PRO A 1051 28.39 -26.89 22.52
N VAL A 1052 28.25 -26.20 23.65
CA VAL A 1052 28.29 -24.71 23.75
C VAL A 1052 29.47 -24.22 24.61
N GLU A 1053 30.01 -25.05 25.52
CA GLU A 1053 31.03 -24.67 26.52
C GLU A 1053 32.48 -24.58 26.01
N LYS A 1054 32.75 -23.96 24.85
CA LYS A 1054 34.14 -23.68 24.39
C LYS A 1054 34.36 -22.30 23.75
N LEU A 1055 33.79 -21.24 24.33
CA LEU A 1055 34.09 -19.86 23.92
C LEU A 1055 34.26 -18.83 25.06
N LEU A 1056 34.41 -19.25 26.33
CA LEU A 1056 34.57 -18.33 27.48
C LEU A 1056 35.75 -18.66 28.42
N THR A 1057 36.95 -18.86 27.88
CA THR A 1057 38.21 -18.93 28.65
C THR A 1057 39.28 -18.02 28.06
N GLY A 1058 39.17 -16.70 28.24
CA GLY A 1058 40.03 -15.73 27.54
C GLY A 1058 39.95 -14.27 27.97
N GLY A 1059 39.84 -13.97 29.27
CA GLY A 1059 40.18 -12.64 29.84
C GLY A 1059 39.36 -11.41 29.40
N LEU A 1060 38.26 -11.13 30.11
CA LEU A 1060 37.61 -9.80 30.14
C LEU A 1060 37.35 -9.36 31.60
N PRO A 1061 37.36 -8.06 31.91
CA PRO A 1061 37.14 -7.54 33.26
C PRO A 1061 35.74 -7.80 33.83
N ARG A 1062 35.58 -7.58 35.14
CA ARG A 1062 34.36 -7.92 35.91
C ARG A 1062 33.13 -7.07 35.53
N TYR A 1063 33.32 -5.91 34.89
CA TYR A 1063 32.24 -4.99 34.52
C TYR A 1063 31.41 -5.49 33.33
N ASP A 1064 32.03 -6.11 32.33
CA ASP A 1064 31.36 -6.52 31.09
C ASP A 1064 30.46 -7.75 31.26
N ARG A 1065 30.67 -8.55 32.32
CA ARG A 1065 29.79 -9.69 32.65
C ARG A 1065 28.40 -9.26 33.10
N ILE A 1066 28.24 -8.05 33.63
CA ILE A 1066 26.94 -7.57 34.12
C ILE A 1066 26.05 -7.15 32.93
N ARG A 1067 26.60 -6.38 31.98
CA ARG A 1067 25.85 -5.98 30.76
C ARG A 1067 25.39 -7.17 29.92
N LEU A 1068 26.19 -8.22 29.80
CA LEU A 1068 25.86 -9.39 28.98
C LEU A 1068 24.76 -10.28 29.58
N LEU A 1069 24.57 -10.28 30.91
CA LEU A 1069 23.45 -10.96 31.56
C LEU A 1069 22.16 -10.13 31.48
N THR A 1070 22.22 -8.81 31.62
CA THR A 1070 21.05 -7.94 31.45
C THR A 1070 20.48 -8.01 30.02
N LEU A 1071 21.35 -8.03 29.00
CA LEU A 1071 20.93 -8.07 27.58
C LEU A 1071 20.31 -9.40 27.12
N MET A 1072 20.46 -10.51 27.87
CA MET A 1072 19.81 -11.78 27.55
C MET A 1072 18.48 -11.99 28.29
N GLY A 1073 18.23 -11.31 29.41
CA GLY A 1073 16.93 -11.34 30.08
C GLY A 1073 15.86 -10.57 29.29
N THR A 1074 16.17 -9.31 28.96
CA THR A 1074 15.21 -8.38 28.33
C THR A 1074 14.78 -8.76 26.92
N ALA A 1075 15.52 -9.64 26.25
CA ALA A 1075 15.18 -10.13 24.91
C ALA A 1075 14.10 -11.23 24.91
N VAL A 1076 13.90 -11.94 26.03
CA VAL A 1076 12.92 -13.03 26.14
C VAL A 1076 11.58 -12.49 26.68
N GLU A 1077 11.63 -11.66 27.72
CA GLU A 1077 10.42 -11.09 28.34
C GLU A 1077 9.62 -10.20 27.37
N ALA A 1078 10.31 -9.48 26.47
CA ALA A 1078 9.67 -8.65 25.44
C ALA A 1078 8.86 -9.46 24.40
N GLN A 1079 9.11 -10.76 24.26
CA GLN A 1079 8.41 -11.64 23.31
C GLN A 1079 7.29 -12.47 23.97
N GLU A 1080 7.37 -12.72 25.28
CA GLU A 1080 6.24 -13.24 26.06
C GLU A 1080 5.17 -12.19 26.34
N ALA A 1081 5.54 -10.92 26.56
CA ALA A 1081 4.60 -9.87 26.94
C ALA A 1081 3.52 -9.60 25.86
N THR A 1082 3.92 -9.48 24.60
CA THR A 1082 3.00 -9.36 23.45
C THR A 1082 2.10 -10.58 23.29
N THR A 1083 2.62 -11.78 23.58
CA THR A 1083 1.85 -13.02 23.53
C THR A 1083 0.79 -13.09 24.64
N LYS A 1084 1.12 -12.65 25.87
CA LYS A 1084 0.16 -12.63 27.00
C LYS A 1084 -0.97 -11.61 26.82
N CYS A 1085 -0.67 -10.40 26.31
CA CYS A 1085 -1.70 -9.38 26.08
C CYS A 1085 -2.78 -9.84 25.08
N TYR A 1086 -2.43 -10.62 24.07
CA TYR A 1086 -3.40 -11.19 23.12
C TYR A 1086 -4.31 -12.26 23.77
N VAL A 1087 -3.72 -13.15 24.58
CA VAL A 1087 -4.44 -14.28 25.19
C VAL A 1087 -5.37 -13.88 26.34
N GLU A 1088 -5.09 -12.79 27.06
CA GLU A 1088 -6.06 -12.27 28.06
C GLU A 1088 -7.22 -11.50 27.42
N PHE A 1089 -7.02 -10.86 26.26
CA PHE A 1089 -8.09 -10.14 25.56
C PHE A 1089 -9.21 -11.09 25.10
N GLU A 1090 -8.87 -12.25 24.51
CA GLU A 1090 -9.86 -13.28 24.17
C GLU A 1090 -10.57 -13.88 25.40
N ARG A 1091 -9.88 -13.99 26.55
CA ARG A 1091 -10.49 -14.48 27.79
C ARG A 1091 -11.52 -13.51 28.38
N VAL A 1092 -11.29 -12.20 28.29
CA VAL A 1092 -12.30 -11.20 28.67
C VAL A 1092 -13.48 -11.24 27.69
N HIS A 1093 -13.22 -11.44 26.39
CA HIS A 1093 -14.28 -11.56 25.39
C HIS A 1093 -15.21 -12.77 25.61
N MET A 1094 -14.66 -13.96 25.89
CA MET A 1094 -15.47 -15.16 26.20
C MET A 1094 -16.34 -15.00 27.46
N LEU A 1095 -15.89 -14.22 28.45
CA LEU A 1095 -16.71 -13.91 29.63
C LEU A 1095 -17.84 -12.92 29.31
N ALA A 1096 -17.62 -11.94 28.42
CA ALA A 1096 -18.65 -11.00 27.99
C ALA A 1096 -19.78 -11.67 27.19
N GLU A 1097 -19.49 -12.67 26.36
CA GLU A 1097 -20.50 -13.41 25.58
C GLU A 1097 -21.38 -14.33 26.47
N SER A 1098 -20.88 -14.77 27.62
CA SER A 1098 -21.60 -15.62 28.58
C SER A 1098 -22.82 -14.97 29.26
N TYR A 1099 -23.02 -13.65 29.08
CA TYR A 1099 -24.10 -12.88 29.70
C TYR A 1099 -25.18 -12.34 28.73
N ARG A 1100 -25.20 -12.81 27.46
CA ARG A 1100 -26.25 -12.44 26.49
C ARG A 1100 -27.32 -13.51 26.25
N THR A 1101 -27.33 -14.58 27.03
CA THR A 1101 -28.32 -15.68 26.98
C THR A 1101 -29.56 -15.38 27.83
N TRP A 1102 -30.38 -14.39 27.43
CA TRP A 1102 -31.72 -14.21 27.99
C TRP A 1102 -32.76 -13.78 26.94
N GLU A 1103 -33.44 -14.76 26.37
CA GLU A 1103 -34.61 -14.54 25.51
C GLU A 1103 -35.87 -14.33 26.37
N PRO A 1104 -36.64 -13.24 26.19
CA PRO A 1104 -37.97 -13.11 26.77
C PRO A 1104 -38.99 -13.88 25.94
N SER A 1105 -39.71 -14.84 26.56
CA SER A 1105 -40.79 -15.57 25.89
C SER A 1105 -42.02 -14.70 25.62
N THR A 1106 -42.79 -15.06 24.59
CA THR A 1106 -43.83 -14.21 23.99
C THR A 1106 -45.15 -14.16 24.77
N GLU A 1107 -45.20 -13.51 25.95
CA GLU A 1107 -46.50 -13.14 26.56
C GLU A 1107 -46.51 -11.91 27.51
N THR A 1108 -45.78 -10.82 27.23
CA THR A 1108 -45.94 -9.57 28.03
C THR A 1108 -45.71 -8.25 27.26
N GLN A 1109 -46.11 -8.16 25.99
CA GLN A 1109 -45.93 -6.94 25.17
C GLN A 1109 -46.96 -5.82 25.45
N ALA A 1110 -47.47 -5.70 26.68
CA ALA A 1110 -48.60 -4.82 27.03
C ALA A 1110 -48.60 -4.32 28.50
N ALA A 1111 -47.44 -3.87 29.02
CA ALA A 1111 -47.36 -3.36 30.40
C ALA A 1111 -46.34 -2.21 30.67
N LEU A 1112 -45.40 -1.92 29.76
CA LEU A 1112 -44.27 -1.00 30.00
C LEU A 1112 -44.20 0.14 28.96
N ALA A 1113 -45.36 0.70 28.62
CA ALA A 1113 -45.51 1.85 27.72
C ALA A 1113 -46.13 3.09 28.40
N GLU A 1114 -46.10 3.15 29.74
CA GLU A 1114 -46.42 4.33 30.55
C GLU A 1114 -45.66 4.23 31.88
N GLN A 1115 -44.99 5.32 32.29
CA GLN A 1115 -44.01 5.38 33.40
C GLN A 1115 -42.70 4.60 33.09
N VAL A 1116 -41.49 5.12 33.30
CA VAL A 1116 -41.07 6.35 34.01
C VAL A 1116 -40.25 7.27 33.09
N THR A 1117 -40.58 8.56 33.08
CA THR A 1117 -39.71 9.63 32.55
C THR A 1117 -39.19 10.48 33.71
N VAL A 1118 -37.99 10.19 34.22
CA VAL A 1118 -37.17 11.06 35.11
C VAL A 1118 -35.72 10.54 35.07
N ALA A 1119 -34.74 11.45 34.94
CA ALA A 1119 -33.28 11.26 35.01
C ALA A 1119 -32.64 10.29 33.97
N VAL A 1120 -31.59 10.63 33.20
CA VAL A 1120 -30.79 11.86 33.00
C VAL A 1120 -29.97 12.34 34.21
N ILE A 1121 -28.64 12.41 34.04
CA ILE A 1121 -27.59 12.59 35.08
C ILE A 1121 -27.42 11.31 35.92
N ASP A 1122 -26.24 10.70 36.04
CA ASP A 1122 -24.90 11.05 35.51
C ASP A 1122 -24.62 10.58 34.06
#